data_AF-A0A7X7QLP6-F1
#
_entry.id   AF-A0A7X7QLP6-F1
#
_cell.length_a   1.000
_cell.length_b   1.000
_cell.length_c   1.000
_cell.angle_alpha   90.00
_cell.angle_beta   90.00
_cell.angle_gamma   90.00
#
_symmetry.space_group_name_H-M   'P 1'
#
loop_
_entity.id
_entity.type
_entity.pdbx_description
1 polymer ?
#
loop_
_entity_poly.entity_id
_entity_poly.type
_entity_poly.pdbx_seq_one_letter_code
_entity_poly.pdbx_strand_id
1 'polypeptide(L)'
;MIRSLGSLGELFPDTDLRCRIRGCNNVWRFSGEDALRQVADGRSGRPERMCDECFRLFQSLQDQPIACSREGCTNTWIWNRFQQLEAARQGRHGPPANALCRDCQQKLREVGDLEVPCRMKGCTRTWTWYARERVQGDPDKPPRRLCAECFNALRDLQDIEVPCRLRGCTHTWTWNRFQQLEHIAGGKPLDRPPRRMCESCFKAFQELKDEVRPCKAKECHGTWTYTAYEQLEQRVAHGAEAPPPVPERLCAECYEFVRTAVDREVACRNRGCSNTWTYTRMMQLRMKLKGLHRPPGRTCDACQEKLKALPEREVKCVVPGCSRTWTYSASDQLRDQLNGRIEPPGRRCRECEAFLAEHQSVALACEHCHKPVQWSGYEQLLCELGTFKKPTKCPDCTEQAMALGRPREPERLEHHLIIRVPSAGRWHEDEIIRERPARLTPEVLERMERAAVRVVCIGDELTWSLDDEELSWPYLLQQRLGEIYGGPEKAAVLNAGIAFCTTAQGVVRFPRDVVPFQPHLVVFSFSLADARLYWHRDEQCWRPEHTPEAMMAALERFAECVKRQQCKALYWTPNPIFPQEEPPSREASSSAASPTGRSHDAWFQAQSAALDQAVRVAHQCCSRYGIPALDVRARFEVNGVRSARKWMGSWYLHNEVGSRNMAAWFAEQVVREGLVPPPEAPSAAVE
;
A
#
# COMPACT_ATOMS: atom_id res chain seq x y z
N MET A 1 -47.78 -11.10 135.82
CA MET A 1 -48.63 -11.35 134.63
C MET A 1 -47.89 -12.27 133.70
N ILE A 2 -48.33 -13.53 133.62
CA ILE A 2 -47.77 -14.58 132.76
C ILE A 2 -48.31 -14.34 131.34
N ARG A 3 -47.44 -14.09 130.35
CA ARG A 3 -47.83 -14.04 128.92
C ARG A 3 -47.57 -15.41 128.31
N SER A 4 -48.61 -15.99 127.73
CA SER A 4 -48.60 -17.25 127.00
C SER A 4 -47.67 -17.20 125.79
N LEU A 5 -46.88 -18.25 125.60
CA LEU A 5 -46.21 -18.55 124.34
C LEU A 5 -47.28 -18.82 123.27
N GLY A 6 -47.33 -17.97 122.23
CA GLY A 6 -48.14 -18.19 121.03
C GLY A 6 -47.62 -19.37 120.20
N SER A 7 -48.54 -19.98 119.45
CA SER A 7 -48.31 -21.15 118.59
C SER A 7 -47.23 -20.91 117.53
N LEU A 8 -46.35 -21.91 117.32
CA LEU A 8 -45.28 -21.94 116.31
C LEU A 8 -45.74 -21.75 114.84
N GLY A 9 -47.05 -21.70 114.59
CA GLY A 9 -47.64 -21.47 113.26
C GLY A 9 -47.66 -20.01 112.78
N GLU A 10 -47.40 -19.02 113.64
CA GLU A 10 -47.44 -17.59 113.25
C GLU A 10 -46.15 -17.07 112.56
N LEU A 11 -45.12 -17.91 112.40
CA LEU A 11 -43.80 -17.51 111.87
C LEU A 11 -43.64 -17.60 110.35
N PHE A 12 -44.63 -18.12 109.60
CA PHE A 12 -44.55 -18.26 108.14
C PHE A 12 -45.76 -17.61 107.45
N PRO A 13 -45.61 -16.41 106.85
CA PRO A 13 -46.72 -15.74 106.16
C PRO A 13 -47.09 -16.43 104.83
N ASP A 14 -48.38 -16.48 104.54
CA ASP A 14 -48.90 -16.98 103.25
C ASP A 14 -48.27 -16.22 102.08
N THR A 15 -47.73 -16.95 101.09
CA THR A 15 -47.09 -16.36 99.91
C THR A 15 -47.81 -16.77 98.63
N ASP A 16 -48.18 -15.79 97.81
CA ASP A 16 -48.76 -16.03 96.49
C ASP A 16 -47.67 -16.30 95.44
N LEU A 17 -47.68 -17.49 94.84
CA LEU A 17 -46.70 -17.92 93.83
C LEU A 17 -47.35 -18.08 92.45
N ARG A 18 -46.69 -17.56 91.41
CA ARG A 18 -47.11 -17.78 90.01
C ARG A 18 -46.80 -19.19 89.53
N CYS A 19 -47.69 -19.77 88.74
CA CYS A 19 -47.49 -21.05 88.08
C CYS A 19 -46.33 -20.98 87.06
N ARG A 20 -45.42 -21.97 87.09
CA ARG A 20 -44.24 -22.01 86.20
C ARG A 20 -44.52 -22.56 84.79
N ILE A 21 -45.69 -23.14 84.54
CA ILE A 21 -46.05 -23.75 83.26
C ILE A 21 -46.21 -22.68 82.17
N ARG A 22 -45.50 -22.83 81.04
CA ARG A 22 -45.56 -21.90 79.91
C ARG A 22 -46.98 -21.82 79.34
N GLY A 23 -47.60 -20.65 79.44
CA GLY A 23 -48.98 -20.40 79.00
C GLY A 23 -50.02 -20.39 80.13
N CYS A 24 -49.63 -20.65 81.39
CA CYS A 24 -50.52 -20.52 82.54
C CYS A 24 -50.23 -19.22 83.32
N ASN A 25 -51.28 -18.42 83.58
CA ASN A 25 -51.17 -17.16 84.32
C ASN A 25 -51.68 -17.26 85.77
N ASN A 26 -52.03 -18.46 86.24
CA ASN A 26 -52.63 -18.64 87.56
C ASN A 26 -51.62 -18.43 88.68
N VAL A 27 -52.12 -17.91 89.80
CA VAL A 27 -51.41 -17.75 91.06
C VAL A 27 -52.02 -18.70 92.09
N TRP A 28 -51.21 -19.29 92.96
CA TRP A 28 -51.70 -20.13 94.05
C TRP A 28 -51.07 -19.69 95.37
N ARG A 29 -51.84 -19.80 96.45
CA ARG A 29 -51.49 -19.34 97.78
C ARG A 29 -50.80 -20.48 98.53
N PHE A 30 -49.55 -20.27 98.93
CA PHE A 30 -48.74 -21.25 99.65
C PHE A 30 -48.76 -20.89 101.14
N SER A 31 -49.38 -21.74 101.97
CA SER A 31 -49.56 -21.47 103.40
C SER A 31 -48.37 -21.90 104.26
N GLY A 32 -48.26 -21.35 105.46
CA GLY A 32 -47.25 -21.75 106.46
C GLY A 32 -47.31 -23.23 106.87
N GLU A 33 -48.50 -23.85 106.82
CA GLU A 33 -48.66 -25.30 107.07
C GLU A 33 -48.14 -26.16 105.91
N ASP A 34 -48.27 -25.69 104.67
CA ASP A 34 -47.74 -26.38 103.49
C ASP A 34 -46.20 -26.34 103.45
N ALA A 35 -45.61 -25.26 103.96
CA ALA A 35 -44.17 -25.14 104.17
C ALA A 35 -43.67 -26.14 105.22
N LEU A 36 -44.40 -26.30 106.34
CA LEU A 36 -44.09 -27.28 107.39
C LEU A 36 -44.23 -28.73 106.88
N ARG A 37 -45.26 -29.05 106.09
CA ARG A 37 -45.42 -30.37 105.45
C ARG A 37 -44.30 -30.70 104.46
N GLN A 38 -43.87 -29.74 103.65
CA GLN A 38 -42.73 -29.95 102.74
C GLN A 38 -41.40 -30.20 103.46
N VAL A 39 -41.19 -29.56 104.62
CA VAL A 39 -40.00 -29.77 105.45
C VAL A 39 -40.07 -31.10 106.21
N ALA A 40 -41.26 -31.50 106.66
CA ALA A 40 -41.47 -32.75 107.40
C ALA A 40 -41.38 -34.01 106.52
N ASP A 41 -41.91 -33.99 105.29
CA ASP A 41 -42.00 -35.19 104.44
C ASP A 41 -40.76 -35.44 103.57
N GLY A 42 -39.80 -34.52 103.52
CA GLY A 42 -38.52 -34.67 102.78
C GLY A 42 -38.66 -34.93 101.27
N ARG A 43 -39.87 -34.91 100.72
CA ARG A 43 -40.19 -35.12 99.30
C ARG A 43 -41.34 -34.22 98.90
N SER A 44 -41.10 -33.34 97.93
CA SER A 44 -42.16 -32.55 97.30
C SER A 44 -43.06 -33.46 96.46
N GLY A 45 -44.26 -33.80 96.96
CA GLY A 45 -45.29 -34.52 96.18
C GLY A 45 -45.81 -33.75 94.96
N ARG A 46 -45.47 -32.46 94.85
CA ARG A 46 -45.84 -31.56 93.76
C ARG A 46 -44.60 -31.22 92.92
N PRO A 47 -44.45 -31.77 91.70
CA PRO A 47 -43.40 -31.37 90.78
C PRO A 47 -43.53 -29.88 90.47
N GLU A 48 -42.45 -29.11 90.57
CA GLU A 48 -42.28 -27.76 90.04
C GLU A 48 -43.47 -26.78 90.18
N ARG A 49 -43.58 -26.04 91.31
CA ARG A 49 -44.33 -24.76 91.48
C ARG A 49 -45.47 -24.49 90.46
N MET A 50 -46.39 -25.44 90.32
CA MET A 50 -47.52 -25.36 89.39
C MET A 50 -48.80 -25.05 90.17
N CYS A 51 -49.78 -24.34 89.60
CA CYS A 51 -51.07 -24.08 90.28
C CYS A 51 -51.92 -25.36 90.39
N ASP A 52 -52.98 -25.35 91.21
CA ASP A 52 -53.79 -26.55 91.48
C ASP A 52 -54.49 -27.09 90.25
N GLU A 53 -54.88 -26.20 89.33
CA GLU A 53 -55.43 -26.60 88.05
C GLU A 53 -54.40 -27.29 87.15
N CYS A 54 -53.19 -26.74 87.06
CA CYS A 54 -52.11 -27.36 86.29
C CYS A 54 -51.71 -28.70 86.90
N PHE A 55 -51.73 -28.83 88.23
CA PHE A 55 -51.43 -30.09 88.91
C PHE A 55 -52.51 -31.14 88.67
N ARG A 56 -53.79 -30.78 88.76
CA ARG A 56 -54.91 -31.66 88.41
C ARG A 56 -54.82 -32.13 86.94
N LEU A 57 -54.56 -31.20 86.02
CA LEU A 57 -54.39 -31.53 84.61
C LEU A 57 -53.16 -32.44 84.40
N PHE A 58 -52.03 -32.13 85.03
CA PHE A 58 -50.81 -32.95 84.96
C PHE A 58 -51.02 -34.39 85.44
N GLN A 59 -51.81 -34.59 86.51
CA GLN A 59 -52.17 -35.93 87.00
C GLN A 59 -53.06 -36.70 86.02
N SER A 60 -53.92 -36.00 85.27
CA SER A 60 -54.81 -36.64 84.28
C SER A 60 -54.12 -37.01 82.96
N LEU A 61 -52.96 -36.41 82.67
CA LEU A 61 -52.20 -36.68 81.45
C LEU A 61 -51.34 -37.95 81.62
N GLN A 62 -51.06 -38.64 80.52
CA GLN A 62 -50.12 -39.76 80.45
C GLN A 62 -49.18 -39.55 79.26
N ASP A 63 -47.94 -40.03 79.36
CA ASP A 63 -46.98 -39.92 78.26
C ASP A 63 -47.51 -40.68 77.04
N GLN A 64 -47.60 -40.01 75.88
CA GLN A 64 -48.15 -40.59 74.66
C GLN A 64 -47.05 -40.81 73.61
N PRO A 65 -46.87 -42.05 73.09
CA PRO A 65 -45.98 -42.29 71.96
C PRO A 65 -46.66 -41.86 70.66
N ILE A 66 -46.03 -40.94 69.92
CA ILE A 66 -46.49 -40.48 68.59
C ILE A 66 -45.53 -41.01 67.54
N ALA A 67 -46.04 -41.41 66.37
CA ALA A 67 -45.22 -41.80 65.25
C ALA A 67 -44.31 -40.64 64.78
N CYS A 68 -43.07 -40.97 64.40
CA CYS A 68 -42.18 -40.00 63.79
C CYS A 68 -42.76 -39.47 62.46
N SER A 69 -42.72 -38.16 62.26
CA SER A 69 -43.18 -37.49 61.03
C SER A 69 -42.34 -37.84 59.78
N ARG A 70 -41.20 -38.52 59.92
CA ARG A 70 -40.35 -38.91 58.79
C ARG A 70 -40.96 -40.11 58.05
N GLU A 71 -41.15 -39.95 56.74
CA GLU A 71 -41.58 -41.04 55.86
C GLU A 71 -40.62 -42.24 55.96
N GLY A 72 -41.16 -43.42 56.27
CA GLY A 72 -40.39 -44.67 56.45
C GLY A 72 -39.73 -44.86 57.82
N CYS A 73 -39.92 -43.96 58.79
CA CYS A 73 -39.43 -44.15 60.16
C CYS A 73 -40.50 -44.81 61.06
N THR A 74 -40.16 -45.95 61.67
CA THR A 74 -41.04 -46.67 62.60
C THR A 74 -40.88 -46.26 64.06
N ASN A 75 -39.90 -45.40 64.37
CA ASN A 75 -39.62 -44.97 65.74
C ASN A 75 -40.67 -43.98 66.23
N THR A 76 -40.91 -44.00 67.54
CA THR A 76 -41.87 -43.12 68.19
C THR A 76 -41.17 -42.00 68.95
N TRP A 77 -41.84 -40.85 69.05
CA TRP A 77 -41.46 -39.75 69.92
C TRP A 77 -42.42 -39.71 71.10
N ILE A 78 -41.88 -39.63 72.31
CA ILE A 78 -42.68 -39.58 73.53
C ILE A 78 -43.08 -38.13 73.79
N TRP A 79 -44.36 -37.81 73.60
CA TRP A 79 -44.94 -36.56 74.02
C TRP A 79 -45.28 -36.66 75.50
N ASN A 80 -44.42 -36.06 76.32
CA ASN A 80 -44.52 -36.22 77.77
C ASN A 80 -45.65 -35.37 78.37
N ARG A 81 -46.10 -35.74 79.58
CA ARG A 81 -47.17 -35.04 80.30
C ARG A 81 -46.93 -33.54 80.49
N PHE A 82 -45.67 -33.12 80.63
CA PHE A 82 -45.32 -31.70 80.74
C PHE A 82 -45.54 -30.95 79.42
N GLN A 83 -45.11 -31.52 78.29
CA GLN A 83 -45.31 -30.94 76.96
C GLN A 83 -46.79 -30.94 76.55
N GLN A 84 -47.55 -31.96 76.97
CA GLN A 84 -49.01 -31.98 76.82
C GLN A 84 -49.68 -30.88 77.62
N LEU A 85 -49.24 -30.66 78.87
CA LEU A 85 -49.73 -29.60 79.73
C LEU A 85 -49.43 -28.20 79.18
N GLU A 86 -48.21 -27.98 78.70
CA GLU A 86 -47.83 -26.71 78.04
C GLU A 86 -48.63 -26.48 76.74
N ALA A 87 -48.80 -27.51 75.91
CA ALA A 87 -49.60 -27.42 74.69
C ALA A 87 -51.07 -27.08 75.00
N ALA A 88 -51.66 -27.74 76.01
CA ALA A 88 -53.02 -27.48 76.46
C ALA A 88 -53.20 -26.04 76.97
N ARG A 89 -52.22 -25.50 77.72
CA ARG A 89 -52.24 -24.09 78.17
C ARG A 89 -52.01 -23.08 77.06
N GLN A 90 -51.40 -23.50 75.95
CA GLN A 90 -51.23 -22.69 74.73
C GLN A 90 -52.38 -22.84 73.72
N GLY A 91 -53.47 -23.54 74.07
CA GLY A 91 -54.62 -23.77 73.19
C GLY A 91 -54.36 -24.76 72.04
N ARG A 92 -53.28 -25.56 72.13
CA ARG A 92 -52.95 -26.59 71.15
C ARG A 92 -53.50 -27.92 71.61
N HIS A 93 -54.55 -28.40 70.96
CA HIS A 93 -55.17 -29.68 71.23
C HIS A 93 -54.67 -30.72 70.22
N GLY A 94 -53.66 -31.49 70.61
CA GLY A 94 -53.14 -32.62 69.82
C GLY A 94 -51.62 -32.64 69.67
N PRO A 95 -51.08 -33.77 69.19
CA PRO A 95 -49.65 -33.95 68.99
C PRO A 95 -49.10 -33.02 67.89
N PRO A 96 -47.87 -32.50 68.01
CA PRO A 96 -47.25 -31.68 66.97
C PRO A 96 -47.02 -32.48 65.67
N ALA A 97 -47.53 -31.97 64.55
CA ALA A 97 -47.43 -32.61 63.23
C ALA A 97 -45.98 -32.83 62.74
N ASN A 98 -45.03 -32.01 63.22
CA ASN A 98 -43.61 -32.09 62.86
C ASN A 98 -42.76 -32.85 63.90
N ALA A 99 -43.39 -33.72 64.72
CA ALA A 99 -42.68 -34.50 65.72
C ALA A 99 -41.67 -35.47 65.09
N LEU A 100 -40.39 -35.33 65.45
CA LEU A 100 -39.34 -36.27 65.06
C LEU A 100 -38.91 -37.09 66.28
N CYS A 101 -38.68 -38.39 66.10
CA CYS A 101 -38.08 -39.23 67.13
C CYS A 101 -36.66 -38.74 67.49
N ARG A 102 -36.12 -39.17 68.64
CA ARG A 102 -34.80 -38.74 69.13
C ARG A 102 -33.70 -38.98 68.09
N ASP A 103 -33.74 -40.13 67.41
CA ASP A 103 -32.74 -40.49 66.38
C ASP A 103 -32.88 -39.64 65.12
N CYS A 104 -34.10 -39.29 64.72
CA CYS A 104 -34.31 -38.40 63.56
C CYS A 104 -33.98 -36.95 63.89
N GLN A 105 -34.20 -36.49 65.13
CA GLN A 105 -33.72 -35.20 65.60
C GLN A 105 -32.20 -35.15 65.66
N GLN A 106 -31.56 -36.24 66.10
CA GLN A 106 -30.12 -36.37 66.11
C GLN A 106 -29.56 -36.37 64.68
N LYS A 107 -30.13 -37.16 63.77
CA LYS A 107 -29.75 -37.14 62.34
C LYS A 107 -29.96 -35.78 61.69
N LEU A 108 -31.02 -35.04 62.03
CA LEU A 108 -31.23 -33.68 61.54
C LEU A 108 -30.22 -32.67 62.11
N ARG A 109 -29.72 -32.89 63.33
CA ARG A 109 -28.64 -32.08 63.92
C ARG A 109 -27.28 -32.42 63.33
N GLU A 110 -27.06 -33.68 62.95
CA GLU A 110 -25.83 -34.17 62.31
C GLU A 110 -25.77 -33.77 60.82
N VAL A 111 -26.90 -33.86 60.11
CA VAL A 111 -27.04 -33.47 58.71
C VAL A 111 -27.45 -32.01 58.64
N GLY A 112 -26.49 -31.11 58.53
CA GLY A 112 -26.75 -29.68 58.30
C GLY A 112 -27.24 -29.38 56.88
N ASP A 113 -27.60 -28.11 56.64
CA ASP A 113 -27.88 -27.62 55.29
C ASP A 113 -26.62 -27.70 54.42
N LEU A 114 -26.76 -28.07 53.14
CA LEU A 114 -25.65 -28.14 52.20
C LEU A 114 -25.89 -27.20 51.02
N GLU A 115 -24.90 -26.40 50.69
CA GLU A 115 -24.90 -25.58 49.47
C GLU A 115 -24.50 -26.45 48.27
N VAL A 116 -25.43 -26.63 47.32
CA VAL A 116 -25.22 -27.43 46.12
C VAL A 116 -25.06 -26.51 44.91
N PRO A 117 -24.09 -26.75 44.00
CA PRO A 117 -23.95 -25.98 42.78
C PRO A 117 -25.20 -25.99 41.90
N CYS A 118 -25.49 -24.85 41.26
CA CYS A 118 -26.55 -24.75 40.28
C CYS A 118 -26.31 -25.70 39.08
N ARG A 119 -27.37 -26.34 38.57
CA ARG A 119 -27.34 -27.18 37.36
C ARG A 119 -26.91 -26.39 36.10
N MET A 120 -27.10 -25.07 36.08
CA MET A 120 -26.86 -24.24 34.91
C MET A 120 -25.36 -24.16 34.57
N LYS A 121 -24.99 -24.51 33.34
CA LYS A 121 -23.60 -24.40 32.88
C LYS A 121 -23.18 -22.93 32.86
N GLY A 122 -22.07 -22.60 33.53
CA GLY A 122 -21.55 -21.23 33.65
C GLY A 122 -22.09 -20.45 34.86
N CYS A 123 -23.07 -20.96 35.60
CA CYS A 123 -23.52 -20.34 36.84
C CYS A 123 -22.64 -20.77 38.03
N THR A 124 -22.08 -19.80 38.76
CA THR A 124 -21.26 -20.04 39.95
C THR A 124 -22.06 -20.11 41.25
N ARG A 125 -23.38 -19.85 41.18
CA ARG A 125 -24.26 -19.78 42.36
C ARG A 125 -24.67 -21.17 42.84
N THR A 126 -24.95 -21.25 44.13
CA THR A 126 -25.44 -22.46 44.80
C THR A 126 -26.91 -22.31 45.17
N TRP A 127 -27.52 -23.41 45.60
CA TRP A 127 -28.83 -23.42 46.23
C TRP A 127 -28.75 -24.30 47.47
N THR A 128 -29.54 -23.93 48.48
CA THR A 128 -29.55 -24.61 49.77
C THR A 128 -30.37 -25.89 49.67
N TRP A 129 -29.72 -27.03 49.87
CA TRP A 129 -30.37 -28.31 50.06
C TRP A 129 -30.59 -28.51 51.57
N TYR A 130 -31.84 -28.30 52.01
CA TYR A 130 -32.17 -28.26 53.42
C TYR A 130 -31.97 -29.62 54.09
N ALA A 131 -31.45 -29.61 55.32
CA ALA A 131 -31.22 -30.76 56.18
C ALA A 131 -32.41 -31.74 56.20
N ARG A 132 -33.64 -31.21 56.21
CA ARG A 132 -34.87 -32.01 56.17
C ARG A 132 -35.01 -32.81 54.87
N GLU A 133 -34.75 -32.20 53.72
CA GLU A 133 -34.80 -32.87 52.40
C GLU A 133 -33.65 -33.89 52.28
N ARG A 134 -32.49 -33.61 52.87
CA ARG A 134 -31.33 -34.51 52.92
C ARG A 134 -31.59 -35.77 53.74
N VAL A 135 -32.32 -35.64 54.86
CA VAL A 135 -32.73 -36.77 55.70
C VAL A 135 -33.86 -37.58 55.06
N GLN A 136 -34.68 -36.96 54.20
CA GLN A 136 -35.74 -37.64 53.45
C GLN A 136 -35.23 -38.38 52.20
N GLY A 137 -34.21 -37.85 51.53
CA GLY A 137 -33.60 -38.44 50.33
C GLY A 137 -32.30 -39.22 50.59
N ASP A 138 -31.58 -39.54 49.50
CA ASP A 138 -30.21 -40.05 49.54
C ASP A 138 -29.25 -38.89 49.88
N PRO A 139 -28.59 -38.89 51.07
CA PRO A 139 -27.77 -37.77 51.53
C PRO A 139 -26.51 -37.52 50.69
N ASP A 140 -26.09 -38.51 49.88
CA ASP A 140 -24.86 -38.47 49.08
C ASP A 140 -25.11 -38.02 47.63
N LYS A 141 -26.37 -37.92 47.20
CA LYS A 141 -26.74 -37.55 45.82
C LYS A 141 -27.69 -36.35 45.77
N PRO A 142 -27.16 -35.12 45.73
CA PRO A 142 -28.01 -33.94 45.60
C PRO A 142 -28.75 -33.93 44.25
N PRO A 143 -30.01 -33.49 44.21
CA PRO A 143 -30.77 -33.39 42.97
C PRO A 143 -30.23 -32.27 42.05
N ARG A 144 -30.35 -32.45 40.73
CA ARG A 144 -29.91 -31.43 39.75
C ARG A 144 -30.93 -30.30 39.61
N ARG A 145 -30.88 -29.30 40.51
CA ARG A 145 -31.78 -28.12 40.52
C ARG A 145 -31.07 -26.83 40.07
N LEU A 146 -31.87 -25.85 39.65
CA LEU A 146 -31.40 -24.48 39.39
C LEU A 146 -31.41 -23.69 40.70
N CYS A 147 -30.50 -22.73 40.85
CA CYS A 147 -30.57 -21.77 41.95
C CYS A 147 -31.76 -20.81 41.78
N ALA A 148 -32.15 -20.14 42.87
CA ALA A 148 -33.35 -19.32 42.91
C ALA A 148 -33.41 -18.26 41.78
N GLU A 149 -32.32 -17.53 41.54
CA GLU A 149 -32.36 -16.52 40.47
C GLU A 149 -32.29 -17.13 39.07
N CYS A 150 -31.64 -18.28 38.86
CA CYS A 150 -31.71 -18.97 37.56
C CYS A 150 -33.12 -19.51 37.28
N PHE A 151 -33.80 -20.00 38.32
CA PHE A 151 -35.19 -20.45 38.22
C PHE A 151 -36.14 -19.29 37.90
N ASN A 152 -35.98 -18.17 38.59
CA ASN A 152 -36.76 -16.95 38.33
C ASN A 152 -36.47 -16.40 36.92
N ALA A 153 -35.20 -16.29 36.54
CA ALA A 153 -34.82 -15.86 35.19
C ALA A 153 -35.42 -16.78 34.11
N LEU A 154 -35.40 -18.10 34.30
CA LEU A 154 -36.01 -19.03 33.35
C LEU A 154 -37.53 -18.82 33.20
N ARG A 155 -38.21 -18.41 34.29
CA ARG A 155 -39.65 -18.13 34.27
C ARG A 155 -39.97 -16.85 33.51
N ASP A 156 -39.09 -15.85 33.59
CA ASP A 156 -39.28 -14.54 32.99
C ASP A 156 -38.88 -14.52 31.50
N LEU A 157 -38.00 -15.43 31.07
CA LEU A 157 -37.60 -15.59 29.67
C LEU A 157 -38.68 -16.29 28.83
N GLN A 158 -38.86 -15.82 27.60
CA GLN A 158 -39.74 -16.39 26.58
C GLN A 158 -38.90 -16.84 25.37
N ASP A 159 -39.42 -17.78 24.58
CA ASP A 159 -38.74 -18.21 23.36
C ASP A 159 -38.73 -17.08 22.32
N ILE A 160 -37.57 -16.84 21.70
CA ILE A 160 -37.37 -15.74 20.75
C ILE A 160 -37.04 -16.31 19.38
N GLU A 161 -37.72 -15.82 18.34
CA GLU A 161 -37.38 -16.13 16.96
C GLU A 161 -36.23 -15.26 16.46
N VAL A 162 -35.11 -15.88 16.14
CA VAL A 162 -33.88 -15.20 15.70
C VAL A 162 -33.67 -15.45 14.21
N PRO A 163 -33.28 -14.44 13.41
CA PRO A 163 -33.02 -14.64 11.98
C PRO A 163 -31.90 -15.64 11.73
N CYS A 164 -32.04 -16.42 10.66
CA CYS A 164 -31.00 -17.33 10.18
C CYS A 164 -29.71 -16.57 9.86
N ARG A 165 -28.56 -17.19 10.15
CA ARG A 165 -27.22 -16.64 9.87
C ARG A 165 -26.95 -16.47 8.36
N LEU A 166 -27.59 -17.27 7.51
CA LEU A 166 -27.34 -17.26 6.06
C LEU A 166 -27.91 -16.00 5.43
N ARG A 167 -27.08 -15.33 4.61
CA ARG A 167 -27.51 -14.13 3.87
C ARG A 167 -28.57 -14.54 2.84
N GLY A 168 -29.70 -13.85 2.84
CA GLY A 168 -30.82 -14.12 1.93
C GLY A 168 -31.86 -15.15 2.43
N CYS A 169 -31.61 -15.81 3.56
CA CYS A 169 -32.62 -16.67 4.17
C CYS A 169 -33.63 -15.84 4.96
N THR A 170 -34.92 -16.02 4.69
CA THR A 170 -36.02 -15.33 5.40
C THR A 170 -36.50 -16.09 6.64
N HIS A 171 -36.02 -17.31 6.86
CA HIS A 171 -36.46 -18.15 7.96
C HIS A 171 -35.77 -17.77 9.27
N THR A 172 -36.45 -18.05 10.39
CA THR A 172 -35.94 -17.89 11.75
C THR A 172 -35.62 -19.23 12.39
N TRP A 173 -34.96 -19.19 13.53
CA TRP A 173 -34.79 -20.33 14.42
C TRP A 173 -35.18 -19.94 15.84
N THR A 174 -35.76 -20.89 16.55
CA THR A 174 -36.24 -20.67 17.92
C THR A 174 -35.09 -20.72 18.91
N TRP A 175 -34.77 -19.58 19.51
CA TRP A 175 -33.86 -19.48 20.63
C TRP A 175 -34.64 -19.69 21.92
N ASN A 176 -34.59 -20.92 22.45
CA ASN A 176 -35.40 -21.27 23.61
C ASN A 176 -34.90 -20.61 24.91
N ARG A 177 -35.81 -20.40 25.86
CA ARG A 177 -35.55 -19.78 27.17
C ARG A 177 -34.43 -20.44 27.97
N PHE A 178 -34.18 -21.75 27.81
CA PHE A 178 -33.08 -22.45 28.49
C PHE A 178 -31.72 -22.11 27.88
N GLN A 179 -31.62 -22.07 26.54
CA GLN A 179 -30.43 -21.64 25.81
C GLN A 179 -30.13 -20.16 26.03
N GLN A 180 -31.16 -19.33 26.20
CA GLN A 180 -31.01 -17.93 26.59
C GLN A 180 -30.39 -17.82 27.99
N LEU A 181 -30.87 -18.61 28.95
CA LEU A 181 -30.32 -18.63 30.30
C LEU A 181 -28.86 -19.11 30.33
N GLU A 182 -28.49 -20.11 29.52
CA GLU A 182 -27.09 -20.52 29.34
C GLU A 182 -26.23 -19.39 28.75
N HIS A 183 -26.78 -18.59 27.83
CA HIS A 183 -26.08 -17.46 27.23
C HIS A 183 -25.80 -16.33 28.24
N ILE A 184 -26.81 -15.99 29.06
CA ILE A 184 -26.68 -15.02 30.16
C ILE A 184 -25.70 -15.52 31.23
N ALA A 185 -25.80 -16.79 31.61
CA ALA A 185 -24.90 -17.40 32.59
C ALA A 185 -23.44 -17.41 32.09
N GLY A 186 -23.23 -17.48 30.77
CA GLY A 186 -21.93 -17.29 30.12
C GLY A 186 -21.44 -15.83 30.03
N GLY A 187 -22.13 -14.88 30.68
CA GLY A 187 -21.77 -13.45 30.71
C GLY A 187 -22.10 -12.68 29.43
N LYS A 188 -22.95 -13.23 28.55
CA LYS A 188 -23.30 -12.58 27.27
C LYS A 188 -24.71 -11.97 27.34
N PRO A 189 -24.90 -10.77 26.79
CA PRO A 189 -26.19 -10.08 26.88
C PRO A 189 -27.23 -10.66 25.92
N LEU A 190 -28.52 -10.50 26.26
CA LEU A 190 -29.66 -11.02 25.47
C LEU A 190 -29.87 -10.31 24.13
N ASP A 191 -29.39 -9.07 24.00
CA ASP A 191 -29.48 -8.26 22.78
C ASP A 191 -28.63 -8.81 21.62
N ARG A 192 -27.73 -9.76 21.90
CA ARG A 192 -26.80 -10.35 20.92
C ARG A 192 -26.98 -11.86 20.82
N PRO A 193 -28.09 -12.33 20.21
CA PRO A 193 -28.33 -13.75 20.02
C PRO A 193 -27.21 -14.42 19.20
N PRO A 194 -26.93 -15.71 19.42
CA PRO A 194 -25.94 -16.43 18.65
C PRO A 194 -26.37 -16.57 17.18
N ARG A 195 -25.42 -16.41 16.24
CA ARG A 195 -25.69 -16.58 14.81
C ARG A 195 -25.74 -18.08 14.45
N ARG A 196 -26.94 -18.64 14.29
CA ARG A 196 -27.19 -20.05 13.89
C ARG A 196 -27.99 -20.14 12.60
N MET A 197 -27.95 -21.32 11.96
CA MET A 197 -28.80 -21.63 10.82
C MET A 197 -30.20 -22.04 11.31
N CYS A 198 -31.25 -21.75 10.52
CA CYS A 198 -32.57 -22.33 10.72
C CYS A 198 -32.59 -23.83 10.43
N GLU A 199 -33.64 -24.53 10.88
CA GLU A 199 -33.73 -25.98 10.76
C GLU A 199 -33.65 -26.45 9.30
N SER A 200 -34.32 -25.75 8.37
CA SER A 200 -34.29 -26.09 6.94
C SER A 200 -32.89 -25.94 6.35
N CYS A 201 -32.20 -24.84 6.66
CA CYS A 201 -30.84 -24.61 6.19
C CYS A 201 -29.83 -25.58 6.82
N PHE A 202 -30.03 -25.95 8.09
CA PHE A 202 -29.17 -26.91 8.76
C PHE A 202 -29.30 -28.32 8.15
N LYS A 203 -30.52 -28.77 7.83
CA LYS A 203 -30.75 -30.02 7.09
C LYS A 203 -30.10 -29.98 5.71
N ALA A 204 -30.31 -28.90 4.96
CA ALA A 204 -29.67 -28.73 3.65
C ALA A 204 -28.14 -28.69 3.73
N PHE A 205 -27.57 -28.09 4.79
CA PHE A 205 -26.12 -28.07 5.02
C PHE A 205 -25.55 -29.48 5.26
N GLN A 206 -26.27 -30.36 5.96
CA GLN A 206 -25.83 -31.74 6.22
C GLN A 206 -25.74 -32.60 4.97
N GLU A 207 -26.53 -32.30 3.95
CA GLU A 207 -26.54 -33.01 2.66
C GLU A 207 -25.41 -32.54 1.73
N LEU A 208 -24.90 -31.33 1.94
CA LEU A 208 -23.84 -30.73 1.13
C LEU A 208 -22.47 -31.20 1.58
N LYS A 209 -21.57 -31.41 0.62
CA LYS A 209 -20.17 -31.76 0.86
C LYS A 209 -19.27 -30.79 0.12
N ASP A 210 -18.07 -30.59 0.66
CA ASP A 210 -17.07 -29.75 0.01
C ASP A 210 -16.66 -30.38 -1.33
N GLU A 211 -16.71 -29.57 -2.39
CA GLU A 211 -16.34 -29.99 -3.74
C GLU A 211 -15.04 -29.33 -4.17
N VAL A 212 -14.13 -30.11 -4.76
CA VAL A 212 -12.90 -29.57 -5.33
C VAL A 212 -13.15 -29.21 -6.80
N ARG A 213 -12.99 -27.93 -7.15
CA ARG A 213 -13.27 -27.40 -8.49
C ARG A 213 -11.99 -26.85 -9.14
N PRO A 214 -11.89 -26.88 -10.48
CA PRO A 214 -10.74 -26.35 -11.18
C PRO A 214 -10.67 -24.82 -11.08
N CYS A 215 -9.45 -24.29 -11.13
CA CYS A 215 -9.19 -22.86 -11.20
C CYS A 215 -9.79 -22.25 -12.49
N LYS A 216 -10.35 -21.04 -12.38
CA LYS A 216 -10.88 -20.24 -13.49
C LYS A 216 -9.82 -19.92 -14.56
N ALA A 217 -8.54 -19.85 -14.20
CA ALA A 217 -7.49 -19.53 -15.14
C ALA A 217 -7.26 -20.71 -16.10
N LYS A 218 -7.47 -20.51 -17.42
CA LYS A 218 -7.44 -21.52 -18.49
C LYS A 218 -6.13 -22.32 -18.63
N GLU A 219 -5.09 -21.94 -17.91
CA GLU A 219 -3.73 -22.49 -17.97
C GLU A 219 -3.22 -22.90 -16.56
N CYS A 220 -4.10 -22.88 -15.55
CA CYS A 220 -3.79 -23.30 -14.18
C CYS A 220 -4.40 -24.68 -13.89
N HIS A 221 -3.58 -25.60 -13.38
CA HIS A 221 -4.03 -26.92 -12.93
C HIS A 221 -4.41 -26.95 -11.45
N GLY A 222 -4.31 -25.82 -10.76
CA GLY A 222 -4.71 -25.69 -9.36
C GLY A 222 -6.22 -25.82 -9.19
N THR A 223 -6.62 -26.15 -7.97
CA THR A 223 -8.02 -26.29 -7.60
C THR A 223 -8.38 -25.35 -6.46
N TRP A 224 -9.67 -25.13 -6.27
CA TRP A 224 -10.22 -24.42 -5.12
C TRP A 224 -11.38 -25.23 -4.54
N THR A 225 -11.61 -25.06 -3.24
CA THR A 225 -12.66 -25.78 -2.52
C THR A 225 -13.94 -24.95 -2.53
N TYR A 226 -14.98 -25.47 -3.16
CA TYR A 226 -16.32 -24.95 -3.06
C TYR A 226 -16.99 -25.54 -1.83
N THR A 227 -16.98 -24.78 -0.74
CA THR A 227 -17.42 -25.29 0.56
C THR A 227 -18.92 -25.53 0.59
N ALA A 228 -19.37 -26.52 1.39
CA ALA A 228 -20.78 -26.81 1.61
C ALA A 228 -21.56 -25.58 2.10
N TYR A 229 -20.91 -24.67 2.83
CA TYR A 229 -21.51 -23.43 3.31
C TYR A 229 -21.80 -22.44 2.16
N GLU A 230 -20.85 -22.26 1.24
CA GLU A 230 -21.03 -21.40 0.07
C GLU A 230 -22.04 -21.96 -0.92
N GLN A 231 -22.06 -23.29 -1.08
CA GLN A 231 -23.07 -24.00 -1.85
C GLN A 231 -24.48 -23.69 -1.33
N LEU A 232 -24.64 -23.69 0.00
CA LEU A 232 -25.90 -23.36 0.64
C LEU A 232 -26.28 -21.89 0.46
N GLU A 233 -25.34 -20.95 0.58
CA GLU A 233 -25.60 -19.52 0.34
C GLU A 233 -26.07 -19.27 -1.10
N GLN A 234 -25.45 -19.94 -2.10
CA GLN A 234 -25.86 -19.85 -3.51
C GLN A 234 -27.26 -20.43 -3.72
N ARG A 235 -27.58 -21.58 -3.12
CA ARG A 235 -28.92 -22.19 -3.19
C ARG A 235 -30.00 -21.28 -2.58
N VAL A 236 -29.70 -20.63 -1.46
CA VAL A 236 -30.63 -19.70 -0.81
C VAL A 236 -30.81 -18.42 -1.64
N ALA A 237 -29.74 -17.89 -2.24
CA ALA A 237 -29.78 -16.67 -3.04
C ALA A 237 -30.53 -16.83 -4.37
N HIS A 238 -30.45 -18.00 -5.01
CA HIS A 238 -31.06 -18.27 -6.31
C HIS A 238 -32.43 -18.98 -6.25
N GLY A 239 -32.87 -19.37 -5.06
CA GLY A 239 -34.11 -20.12 -4.87
C GLY A 239 -33.97 -21.62 -5.14
N ALA A 240 -35.01 -22.39 -4.84
CA ALA A 240 -35.02 -23.85 -4.94
C ALA A 240 -35.11 -24.39 -6.39
N GLU A 241 -35.38 -23.53 -7.37
CA GLU A 241 -35.54 -23.92 -8.77
C GLU A 241 -34.23 -23.72 -9.53
N ALA A 242 -33.67 -24.85 -9.97
CA ALA A 242 -32.39 -25.05 -10.66
C ALA A 242 -31.12 -24.97 -9.80
N PRO A 243 -30.15 -25.91 -9.99
CA PRO A 243 -28.86 -25.82 -9.32
C PRO A 243 -28.17 -24.51 -9.75
N PRO A 244 -27.79 -23.64 -8.80
CA PRO A 244 -27.20 -22.34 -9.12
C PRO A 244 -25.89 -22.52 -9.89
N PRO A 245 -25.54 -21.60 -10.81
CA PRO A 245 -24.29 -21.66 -11.52
C PRO A 245 -23.13 -21.62 -10.53
N VAL A 246 -22.25 -22.62 -10.59
CA VAL A 246 -21.07 -22.70 -9.72
C VAL A 246 -20.17 -21.50 -10.03
N PRO A 247 -19.77 -20.71 -9.02
CA PRO A 247 -18.96 -19.53 -9.26
C PRO A 247 -17.58 -19.91 -9.79
N GLU A 248 -17.13 -19.25 -10.86
CA GLU A 248 -15.77 -19.43 -11.35
C GLU A 248 -14.77 -18.64 -10.50
N ARG A 249 -13.90 -19.34 -9.76
CA ARG A 249 -12.89 -18.72 -8.88
C ARG A 249 -11.47 -19.16 -9.20
N LEU A 250 -10.52 -18.32 -8.78
CA LEU A 250 -9.10 -18.64 -8.84
C LEU A 250 -8.71 -19.58 -7.68
N CYS A 251 -7.72 -20.45 -7.89
CA CYS A 251 -7.09 -21.18 -6.78
C CYS A 251 -6.37 -20.21 -5.83
N ALA A 252 -6.02 -20.68 -4.63
CA ALA A 252 -5.38 -19.86 -3.60
C ALA A 252 -4.12 -19.14 -4.12
N GLU A 253 -3.27 -19.83 -4.88
CA GLU A 253 -2.05 -19.25 -5.45
C GLU A 253 -2.32 -18.19 -6.53
N CYS A 254 -3.28 -18.46 -7.42
CA CYS A 254 -3.66 -17.51 -8.47
C CYS A 254 -4.33 -16.27 -7.89
N TYR A 255 -5.16 -16.45 -6.86
CA TYR A 255 -5.80 -15.35 -6.13
C TYR A 255 -4.75 -14.49 -5.43
N GLU A 256 -3.81 -15.12 -4.72
CA GLU A 256 -2.74 -14.41 -4.03
C GLU A 256 -1.84 -13.63 -4.99
N PHE A 257 -1.55 -14.19 -6.16
CA PHE A 257 -0.84 -13.48 -7.22
C PHE A 257 -1.60 -12.24 -7.71
N VAL A 258 -2.90 -12.35 -8.01
CA VAL A 258 -3.69 -11.20 -8.49
C VAL A 258 -3.86 -10.13 -7.40
N ARG A 259 -3.90 -10.54 -6.12
CA ARG A 259 -3.95 -9.63 -4.97
C ARG A 259 -2.66 -8.83 -4.80
N THR A 260 -1.51 -9.46 -5.03
CA THR A 260 -0.18 -8.87 -4.82
C THR A 260 0.38 -8.16 -6.05
N ALA A 261 0.04 -8.63 -7.25
CA ALA A 261 0.43 -7.99 -8.49
C ALA A 261 -0.20 -6.59 -8.61
N VAL A 262 0.43 -5.72 -9.37
CA VAL A 262 -0.03 -4.35 -9.68
C VAL A 262 -0.15 -4.22 -11.19
N ASP A 263 -1.15 -3.49 -11.67
CA ASP A 263 -1.29 -3.20 -13.11
C ASP A 263 -0.09 -2.35 -13.57
N ARG A 264 0.48 -2.70 -14.73
CA ARG A 264 1.72 -2.06 -15.23
C ARG A 264 1.46 -1.37 -16.55
N GLU A 265 2.01 -0.18 -16.73
CA GLU A 265 2.05 0.47 -18.03
C GLU A 265 3.23 -0.06 -18.85
N VAL A 266 2.95 -0.59 -20.05
CA VAL A 266 3.95 -1.17 -20.95
C VAL A 266 3.96 -0.39 -22.26
N ALA A 267 5.14 -0.12 -22.79
CA ALA A 267 5.30 0.59 -24.05
C ALA A 267 4.56 -0.09 -25.21
N CYS A 268 4.02 0.72 -26.12
CA CYS A 268 3.43 0.25 -27.36
C CYS A 268 4.46 -0.54 -28.20
N ARG A 269 4.01 -1.60 -28.87
CA ARG A 269 4.82 -2.40 -29.79
C ARG A 269 5.39 -1.60 -30.96
N ASN A 270 4.70 -0.54 -31.39
CA ASN A 270 5.12 0.25 -32.55
C ASN A 270 6.32 1.14 -32.17
N ARG A 271 7.45 0.95 -32.87
CA ARG A 271 8.63 1.81 -32.75
C ARG A 271 8.24 3.24 -33.17
N GLY A 272 8.64 4.24 -32.39
CA GLY A 272 8.25 5.64 -32.58
C GLY A 272 6.96 6.06 -31.86
N CYS A 273 6.22 5.13 -31.23
CA CYS A 273 5.08 5.48 -30.39
C CYS A 273 5.50 5.63 -28.91
N SER A 274 5.22 6.78 -28.31
CA SER A 274 5.47 7.06 -26.89
C SER A 274 4.35 6.58 -25.95
N ASN A 275 3.20 6.16 -26.49
CA ASN A 275 2.08 5.72 -25.67
C ASN A 275 2.31 4.33 -25.05
N THR A 276 1.67 4.11 -23.92
CA THR A 276 1.65 2.83 -23.21
C THR A 276 0.30 2.14 -23.36
N TRP A 277 0.23 0.88 -22.90
CA TRP A 277 -1.00 0.14 -22.69
C TRP A 277 -0.94 -0.57 -21.34
N THR A 278 -2.10 -0.76 -20.73
CA THR A 278 -2.21 -1.35 -19.40
C THR A 278 -2.09 -2.87 -19.44
N TYR A 279 -0.99 -3.39 -18.87
CA TYR A 279 -0.75 -4.80 -18.66
C TYR A 279 -1.36 -5.26 -17.34
N THR A 280 -2.62 -5.71 -17.43
CA THR A 280 -3.44 -6.02 -16.25
C THR A 280 -2.92 -7.23 -15.48
N ARG A 281 -3.19 -7.27 -14.17
CA ARG A 281 -2.83 -8.39 -13.26
C ARG A 281 -3.32 -9.74 -13.75
N MET A 282 -4.49 -9.80 -14.40
CA MET A 282 -5.02 -11.03 -14.99
C MET A 282 -4.22 -11.48 -16.22
N MET A 283 -3.78 -10.54 -17.07
CA MET A 283 -2.88 -10.84 -18.18
C MET A 283 -1.50 -11.31 -17.68
N GLN A 284 -1.01 -10.69 -16.60
CA GLN A 284 0.23 -11.10 -15.93
C GLN A 284 0.14 -12.53 -15.39
N LEU A 285 -0.98 -12.88 -14.73
CA LEU A 285 -1.21 -14.24 -14.25
C LEU A 285 -1.18 -15.24 -15.39
N ARG A 286 -1.85 -14.91 -16.50
CA ARG A 286 -1.86 -15.76 -17.70
C ARG A 286 -0.46 -15.98 -18.26
N MET A 287 0.34 -14.91 -18.42
CA MET A 287 1.71 -15.04 -18.93
C MET A 287 2.60 -15.85 -17.98
N LYS A 288 2.45 -15.67 -16.66
CA LYS A 288 3.14 -16.46 -15.64
C LYS A 288 2.81 -17.95 -15.76
N LEU A 289 1.54 -18.30 -15.95
CA LEU A 289 1.11 -19.69 -16.14
C LEU A 289 1.69 -20.32 -17.43
N LYS A 290 1.95 -19.51 -18.47
CA LYS A 290 2.68 -19.94 -19.68
C LYS A 290 4.20 -20.02 -19.53
N GLY A 291 4.75 -19.68 -18.36
CA GLY A 291 6.20 -19.57 -18.16
C GLY A 291 6.84 -18.35 -18.85
N LEU A 292 6.04 -17.36 -19.27
CA LEU A 292 6.51 -16.14 -19.91
C LEU A 292 6.54 -14.99 -18.90
N HIS A 293 7.72 -14.45 -18.64
CA HIS A 293 7.90 -13.35 -17.68
C HIS A 293 7.84 -11.96 -18.32
N ARG A 294 7.86 -11.88 -19.65
CA ARG A 294 7.82 -10.61 -20.39
C ARG A 294 6.41 -10.30 -20.89
N PRO A 295 5.98 -9.03 -20.86
CA PRO A 295 4.70 -8.64 -21.45
C PRO A 295 4.71 -8.91 -22.96
N PRO A 296 3.58 -9.33 -23.55
CA PRO A 296 3.48 -9.50 -24.99
C PRO A 296 3.61 -8.15 -25.71
N GLY A 297 4.14 -8.16 -26.94
CA GLY A 297 4.13 -6.97 -27.78
C GLY A 297 2.70 -6.63 -28.23
N ARG A 298 2.07 -5.65 -27.59
CA ARG A 298 0.72 -5.16 -27.95
C ARG A 298 0.78 -3.70 -28.39
N THR A 299 -0.11 -3.33 -29.32
CA THR A 299 -0.34 -1.93 -29.71
C THR A 299 -1.21 -1.23 -28.67
N CYS A 300 -0.90 0.03 -28.38
CA CYS A 300 -1.76 0.88 -27.54
C CYS A 300 -3.09 1.18 -28.23
N ASP A 301 -4.08 1.57 -27.45
CA ASP A 301 -5.44 1.81 -27.96
C ASP A 301 -5.46 2.94 -29.01
N ALA A 302 -4.67 4.00 -28.81
CA ALA A 302 -4.51 5.07 -29.78
C ALA A 302 -3.94 4.58 -31.14
N CYS A 303 -2.98 3.64 -31.13
CA CYS A 303 -2.48 3.05 -32.37
C CYS A 303 -3.50 2.09 -33.00
N GLN A 304 -4.29 1.38 -32.21
CA GLN A 304 -5.35 0.51 -32.75
C GLN A 304 -6.44 1.32 -33.44
N GLU A 305 -6.87 2.44 -32.85
CA GLU A 305 -7.85 3.32 -33.46
C GLU A 305 -7.30 3.98 -34.73
N LYS A 306 -6.05 4.47 -34.72
CA LYS A 306 -5.40 4.96 -35.96
C LYS A 306 -5.33 3.89 -37.04
N LEU A 307 -4.99 2.65 -36.69
CA LEU A 307 -4.91 1.57 -37.67
C LEU A 307 -6.28 1.27 -38.33
N LYS A 308 -7.37 1.34 -37.56
CA LYS A 308 -8.73 1.18 -38.11
C LYS A 308 -9.15 2.36 -39.00
N ALA A 309 -8.65 3.55 -38.72
CA ALA A 309 -8.99 4.77 -39.43
C ALA A 309 -8.21 4.96 -40.75
N LEU A 310 -7.06 4.31 -40.91
CA LEU A 310 -6.22 4.45 -42.10
C LEU A 310 -6.69 3.52 -43.22
N PRO A 311 -7.14 4.04 -44.38
CA PRO A 311 -7.47 3.22 -45.54
C PRO A 311 -6.21 2.78 -46.28
N GLU A 312 -6.27 1.68 -47.03
CA GLU A 312 -5.19 1.31 -47.96
C GLU A 312 -5.11 2.32 -49.11
N ARG A 313 -3.88 2.66 -49.53
CA ARG A 313 -3.62 3.65 -50.58
C ARG A 313 -2.75 3.07 -51.69
N GLU A 314 -3.05 3.38 -52.94
CA GLU A 314 -2.19 3.01 -54.07
C GLU A 314 -1.22 4.16 -54.37
N VAL A 315 0.09 3.88 -54.34
CA VAL A 315 1.17 4.86 -54.55
C VAL A 315 1.96 4.49 -55.81
N LYS A 316 2.38 5.49 -56.59
CA LYS A 316 3.15 5.27 -57.83
C LYS A 316 4.49 4.59 -57.55
N CYS A 317 4.90 3.74 -58.48
CA CYS A 317 6.23 3.13 -58.50
C CYS A 317 7.32 4.21 -58.60
N VAL A 318 8.41 4.03 -57.86
CA VAL A 318 9.58 4.94 -57.87
C VAL A 318 10.42 4.83 -59.15
N VAL A 319 10.26 3.75 -59.92
CA VAL A 319 11.06 3.51 -61.13
C VAL A 319 10.63 4.48 -62.24
N PRO A 320 11.57 5.27 -62.80
CA PRO A 320 11.27 6.17 -63.92
C PRO A 320 10.65 5.42 -65.11
N GLY A 321 9.56 5.96 -65.67
CA GLY A 321 8.83 5.35 -66.79
C GLY A 321 7.82 4.27 -66.41
N CYS A 322 7.80 3.81 -65.14
CA CYS A 322 6.78 2.88 -64.67
C CYS A 322 5.48 3.61 -64.31
N SER A 323 4.36 3.21 -64.91
CA SER A 323 3.01 3.74 -64.59
C SER A 323 2.26 2.96 -63.52
N ARG A 324 2.82 1.86 -63.01
CA ARG A 324 2.17 0.96 -62.04
C ARG A 324 2.22 1.53 -60.61
N THR A 325 1.36 0.99 -59.75
CA THR A 325 1.26 1.36 -58.33
C THR A 325 1.62 0.21 -57.40
N TRP A 326 1.85 0.53 -56.13
CA TRP A 326 2.00 -0.43 -55.05
C TRP A 326 1.10 -0.03 -53.87
N THR A 327 0.64 -1.04 -53.13
CA THR A 327 -0.28 -0.86 -52.01
C THR A 327 0.46 -0.41 -50.75
N TYR A 328 0.16 0.81 -50.32
CA TYR A 328 0.60 1.38 -49.06
C TYR A 328 -0.38 1.00 -47.95
N SER A 329 -0.05 -0.07 -47.23
CA SER A 329 -0.91 -0.65 -46.20
C SER A 329 -1.15 0.31 -45.02
N ALA A 330 -2.28 0.17 -44.33
CA ALA A 330 -2.58 0.94 -43.11
C ALA A 330 -1.51 0.77 -42.02
N SER A 331 -0.87 -0.40 -41.96
CA SER A 331 0.21 -0.70 -41.01
C SER A 331 1.51 0.04 -41.34
N ASP A 332 1.86 0.14 -42.62
CA ASP A 332 3.03 0.90 -43.06
C ASP A 332 2.79 2.40 -42.94
N GLN A 333 1.57 2.87 -43.25
CA GLN A 333 1.13 4.24 -43.01
C GLN A 333 1.28 4.65 -41.56
N LEU A 334 0.78 3.83 -40.63
CA LEU A 334 0.91 4.11 -39.20
C LEU A 334 2.38 4.13 -38.77
N ARG A 335 3.22 3.21 -39.30
CA ARG A 335 4.65 3.16 -38.98
C ARG A 335 5.37 4.41 -39.46
N ASP A 336 5.10 4.87 -40.67
CA ASP A 336 5.74 6.06 -41.24
C ASP A 336 5.29 7.33 -40.49
N GLN A 337 4.00 7.47 -40.18
CA GLN A 337 3.49 8.57 -39.34
C GLN A 337 4.14 8.61 -37.96
N LEU A 338 4.32 7.46 -37.31
CA LEU A 338 5.01 7.37 -36.01
C LEU A 338 6.50 7.71 -36.09
N ASN A 339 7.13 7.54 -37.26
CA ASN A 339 8.52 7.94 -37.50
C ASN A 339 8.65 9.37 -38.06
N GLY A 340 7.57 10.17 -38.06
CA GLY A 340 7.58 11.54 -38.55
C GLY A 340 7.65 11.69 -40.08
N ARG A 341 7.40 10.61 -40.83
CA ARG A 341 7.36 10.66 -42.30
C ARG A 341 5.96 11.02 -42.77
N ILE A 342 5.86 12.11 -43.53
CA ILE A 342 4.60 12.63 -44.08
C ILE A 342 4.33 12.00 -45.47
N GLU A 343 5.38 11.73 -46.22
CA GLU A 343 5.29 11.17 -47.58
C GLU A 343 5.57 9.67 -47.61
N PRO A 344 4.86 8.90 -48.46
CA PRO A 344 5.12 7.48 -48.63
C PRO A 344 6.54 7.27 -49.18
N PRO A 345 7.28 6.26 -48.67
CA PRO A 345 8.62 5.97 -49.17
C PRO A 345 8.58 5.58 -50.65
N GLY A 346 9.59 5.98 -51.41
CA GLY A 346 9.77 5.52 -52.79
C GLY A 346 9.99 4.01 -52.84
N ARG A 347 8.96 3.25 -53.23
CA ARG A 347 9.03 1.79 -53.44
C ARG A 347 8.72 1.42 -54.89
N ARG A 348 9.23 0.26 -55.28
CA ARG A 348 8.97 -0.36 -56.58
C ARG A 348 7.64 -1.12 -56.52
N CYS A 349 6.93 -1.19 -57.64
CA CYS A 349 5.77 -2.08 -57.76
C CYS A 349 6.22 -3.55 -57.81
N ARG A 350 5.28 -4.46 -57.56
CA ARG A 350 5.53 -5.90 -57.48
C ARG A 350 6.18 -6.45 -58.74
N GLU A 351 5.81 -5.95 -59.90
CA GLU A 351 6.34 -6.42 -61.18
C GLU A 351 7.76 -5.91 -61.46
N CYS A 352 8.09 -4.67 -61.09
CA CYS A 352 9.46 -4.18 -61.18
C CYS A 352 10.38 -4.94 -60.23
N GLU A 353 9.89 -5.33 -59.05
CA GLU A 353 10.64 -6.14 -58.10
C GLU A 353 10.84 -7.58 -58.60
N ALA A 354 9.80 -8.20 -59.18
CA ALA A 354 9.91 -9.50 -59.83
C ALA A 354 10.91 -9.48 -61.01
N PHE A 355 10.86 -8.46 -61.86
CA PHE A 355 11.80 -8.30 -62.97
C PHE A 355 13.25 -8.27 -62.49
N LEU A 356 13.55 -7.47 -61.46
CA LEU A 356 14.90 -7.37 -60.89
C LEU A 356 15.35 -8.64 -60.18
N ALA A 357 14.43 -9.46 -59.69
CA ALA A 357 14.75 -10.77 -59.11
C ALA A 357 15.10 -11.80 -60.18
N GLU A 358 14.47 -11.71 -61.36
CA GLU A 358 14.69 -12.63 -62.49
C GLU A 358 15.90 -12.24 -63.36
N HIS A 359 16.19 -10.94 -63.52
CA HIS A 359 17.20 -10.44 -64.45
C HIS A 359 18.50 -10.05 -63.73
N GLN A 360 19.54 -10.86 -63.94
CA GLN A 360 20.90 -10.59 -63.45
C GLN A 360 21.69 -9.70 -64.41
N SER A 361 22.82 -9.16 -63.94
CA SER A 361 23.73 -8.35 -64.76
C SER A 361 24.29 -9.16 -65.93
N VAL A 362 24.23 -8.58 -67.13
CA VAL A 362 24.73 -9.20 -68.37
C VAL A 362 25.94 -8.40 -68.89
N ALA A 363 27.00 -9.09 -69.31
CA ALA A 363 28.14 -8.45 -69.94
C ALA A 363 27.87 -8.22 -71.44
N LEU A 364 27.92 -6.96 -71.89
CA LEU A 364 27.84 -6.55 -73.29
C LEU A 364 29.25 -6.23 -73.82
N ALA A 365 29.50 -6.37 -75.12
CA ALA A 365 30.76 -5.92 -75.72
C ALA A 365 30.64 -4.46 -76.19
N CYS A 366 31.61 -3.61 -75.85
CA CYS A 366 31.69 -2.24 -76.36
C CYS A 366 31.91 -2.23 -77.88
N GLU A 367 31.12 -1.45 -78.62
CA GLU A 367 31.25 -1.34 -80.08
C GLU A 367 32.57 -0.69 -80.55
N HIS A 368 33.23 0.09 -79.69
CA HIS A 368 34.47 0.81 -80.04
C HIS A 368 35.76 0.09 -79.63
N CYS A 369 35.79 -0.48 -78.42
CA CYS A 369 37.01 -1.07 -77.86
C CYS A 369 36.85 -2.53 -77.43
N HIS A 370 35.68 -3.15 -77.70
CA HIS A 370 35.32 -4.53 -77.38
C HIS A 370 35.45 -4.96 -75.90
N LYS A 371 35.77 -4.04 -74.99
CA LYS A 371 35.77 -4.30 -73.54
C LYS A 371 34.36 -4.66 -73.05
N PRO A 372 34.25 -5.55 -72.04
CA PRO A 372 32.97 -5.91 -71.45
C PRO A 372 32.36 -4.73 -70.67
N VAL A 373 31.10 -4.41 -70.96
CA VAL A 373 30.25 -3.43 -70.28
C VAL A 373 29.25 -4.19 -69.43
N GLN A 374 29.24 -3.94 -68.12
CA GLN A 374 28.29 -4.56 -67.21
C GLN A 374 26.93 -3.86 -67.34
N TRP A 375 25.95 -4.54 -67.91
CA TRP A 375 24.58 -4.05 -68.04
C TRP A 375 23.72 -4.62 -66.92
N SER A 376 23.48 -3.81 -65.90
CA SER A 376 22.80 -4.22 -64.68
C SER A 376 21.31 -4.52 -64.91
N GLY A 377 20.72 -5.37 -64.07
CA GLY A 377 19.28 -5.67 -64.12
C GLY A 377 18.40 -4.41 -63.99
N TYR A 378 18.88 -3.37 -63.30
CA TYR A 378 18.17 -2.08 -63.20
C TYR A 378 18.19 -1.29 -64.52
N GLU A 379 19.32 -1.25 -65.22
CA GLU A 379 19.40 -0.63 -66.55
C GLU A 379 18.62 -1.42 -67.61
N GLN A 380 18.55 -2.76 -67.47
CA GLN A 380 17.67 -3.60 -68.29
C GLN A 380 16.20 -3.24 -68.08
N LEU A 381 15.77 -3.06 -66.83
CA LEU A 381 14.42 -2.62 -66.49
C LEU A 381 14.10 -1.23 -67.06
N LEU A 382 15.05 -0.28 -67.00
CA LEU A 382 14.84 1.06 -67.58
C LEU A 382 14.76 1.04 -69.12
N CYS A 383 15.47 0.11 -69.77
CA CYS A 383 15.33 -0.13 -71.21
C CYS A 383 13.95 -0.68 -71.56
N GLU A 384 13.44 -1.64 -70.78
CA GLU A 384 12.09 -2.21 -70.97
C GLU A 384 10.99 -1.15 -70.78
N LEU A 385 11.20 -0.23 -69.82
CA LEU A 385 10.31 0.90 -69.56
C LEU A 385 10.53 2.08 -70.52
N GLY A 386 11.43 1.96 -71.50
CA GLY A 386 11.68 2.96 -72.55
C GLY A 386 12.35 4.26 -72.08
N THR A 387 12.88 4.32 -70.86
CA THR A 387 13.54 5.52 -70.31
C THR A 387 15.05 5.54 -70.50
N PHE A 388 15.64 4.38 -70.76
CA PHE A 388 17.06 4.21 -70.99
C PHE A 388 17.31 3.48 -72.30
N LYS A 389 18.40 3.82 -72.99
CA LYS A 389 18.84 3.10 -74.19
C LYS A 389 19.92 2.11 -73.81
N LYS A 390 19.85 0.91 -74.35
CA LYS A 390 20.86 -0.14 -74.12
C LYS A 390 22.26 0.42 -74.40
N PRO A 391 23.20 0.33 -73.44
CA PRO A 391 24.53 0.92 -73.60
C PRO A 391 25.31 0.18 -74.68
N THR A 392 25.86 0.93 -75.65
CA THR A 392 26.66 0.39 -76.76
C THR A 392 28.17 0.65 -76.62
N LYS A 393 28.55 1.58 -75.75
CA LYS A 393 29.95 1.97 -75.48
C LYS A 393 30.29 1.80 -74.00
N CYS A 394 31.56 1.54 -73.70
CA CYS A 394 32.03 1.45 -72.31
C CYS A 394 32.14 2.83 -71.65
N PRO A 395 32.20 2.89 -70.30
CA PRO A 395 32.36 4.14 -69.55
C PRO A 395 33.55 4.98 -70.04
N ASP A 396 34.73 4.37 -70.26
CA ASP A 396 35.93 5.06 -70.76
C ASP A 396 35.69 5.79 -72.10
N CYS A 397 35.04 5.11 -73.05
CA CYS A 397 34.74 5.67 -74.38
C CYS A 397 33.63 6.73 -74.32
N THR A 398 32.78 6.68 -73.29
CA THR A 398 31.71 7.66 -73.05
C THR A 398 32.27 8.91 -72.38
N GLU A 399 33.17 8.76 -71.41
CA GLU A 399 33.88 9.86 -70.75
C GLU A 399 34.78 10.65 -71.72
N GLN A 400 35.50 9.96 -72.61
CA GLN A 400 36.28 10.62 -73.67
C GLN A 400 35.41 11.48 -74.59
N ALA A 401 34.16 11.07 -74.84
CA ALA A 401 33.21 11.85 -75.64
C ALA A 401 32.61 13.04 -74.86
N MET A 402 32.42 12.90 -73.54
CA MET A 402 31.91 13.97 -72.67
C MET A 402 32.97 15.01 -72.28
N ALA A 403 34.25 14.62 -72.23
CA ALA A 403 35.39 15.50 -71.91
C ALA A 403 35.59 16.65 -72.93
N LEU A 404 35.08 16.50 -74.15
CA LEU A 404 35.14 17.52 -75.21
C LEU A 404 34.13 18.68 -75.03
N GLY A 405 33.28 18.67 -73.99
CA GLY A 405 32.14 19.58 -73.88
C GLY A 405 31.86 20.22 -72.51
N ARG A 406 32.84 20.42 -71.62
CA ARG A 406 32.60 21.05 -70.31
C ARG A 406 33.23 22.44 -70.16
N PRO A 407 32.44 23.50 -69.88
CA PRO A 407 32.95 24.79 -69.39
C PRO A 407 33.42 24.68 -67.94
N ARG A 408 34.33 25.59 -67.55
CA ARG A 408 35.11 25.62 -66.31
C ARG A 408 34.23 25.91 -65.09
N GLU A 409 34.36 25.06 -64.06
CA GLU A 409 33.67 25.17 -62.77
C GLU A 409 34.22 26.35 -61.94
N PRO A 410 33.40 27.14 -61.23
CA PRO A 410 33.89 28.25 -60.43
C PRO A 410 34.60 27.80 -59.15
N GLU A 411 35.55 28.61 -58.70
CA GLU A 411 36.45 28.39 -57.58
C GLU A 411 35.73 28.19 -56.23
N ARG A 412 36.19 27.22 -55.43
CA ARG A 412 35.73 26.95 -54.06
C ARG A 412 36.30 28.00 -53.10
N LEU A 413 35.42 28.65 -52.35
CA LEU A 413 35.76 29.56 -51.25
C LEU A 413 36.44 28.82 -50.08
N GLU A 414 37.39 29.49 -49.44
CA GLU A 414 38.27 29.00 -48.39
C GLU A 414 37.55 28.83 -47.02
N HIS A 415 37.74 27.62 -46.44
CA HIS A 415 37.71 27.24 -45.01
C HIS A 415 36.49 27.57 -44.12
N HIS A 416 35.42 26.79 -44.23
CA HIS A 416 34.46 26.59 -43.13
C HIS A 416 34.94 25.42 -42.23
N LEU A 417 34.87 25.56 -40.90
CA LEU A 417 35.09 24.43 -39.98
C LEU A 417 34.08 23.33 -40.32
N ILE A 418 34.53 22.10 -40.59
CA ILE A 418 33.64 20.97 -40.83
C ILE A 418 33.49 20.20 -39.52
N ILE A 419 32.32 20.27 -38.90
CA ILE A 419 32.06 19.61 -37.62
C ILE A 419 31.65 18.16 -37.89
N ARG A 420 32.49 17.21 -37.47
CA ARG A 420 32.21 15.76 -37.57
C ARG A 420 31.99 15.15 -36.20
N VAL A 421 30.73 15.06 -35.80
CA VAL A 421 30.35 14.41 -34.53
C VAL A 421 30.49 12.89 -34.67
N PRO A 422 31.32 12.23 -33.84
CA PRO A 422 31.48 10.78 -33.88
C PRO A 422 30.14 10.04 -33.75
N SER A 423 29.95 8.98 -34.54
CA SER A 423 28.76 8.12 -34.48
C SER A 423 28.85 7.05 -33.38
N ALA A 424 30.06 6.68 -32.96
CA ALA A 424 30.30 5.65 -31.96
C ALA A 424 31.42 6.05 -30.98
N GLY A 425 31.29 5.58 -29.74
CA GLY A 425 32.25 5.75 -28.66
C GLY A 425 31.75 5.13 -27.36
N ARG A 426 32.56 5.23 -26.29
CA ARG A 426 32.27 4.61 -24.98
C ARG A 426 30.97 5.09 -24.34
N TRP A 427 30.48 6.27 -24.71
CA TRP A 427 29.18 6.79 -24.24
C TRP A 427 28.00 5.87 -24.60
N HIS A 428 28.11 4.98 -25.59
CA HIS A 428 27.04 4.03 -25.93
C HIS A 428 26.73 3.00 -24.84
N GLU A 429 27.67 2.79 -23.91
CA GLU A 429 27.53 1.84 -22.80
C GLU A 429 26.73 2.43 -21.62
N ASP A 430 26.50 3.73 -21.59
CA ASP A 430 25.83 4.45 -20.50
C ASP A 430 24.45 4.94 -20.94
N GLU A 431 23.41 4.57 -20.21
CA GLU A 431 22.02 4.87 -20.57
C GLU A 431 21.69 6.37 -20.62
N ILE A 432 22.36 7.19 -19.80
CA ILE A 432 22.11 8.64 -19.70
C ILE A 432 22.77 9.39 -20.85
N ILE A 433 24.00 9.02 -21.21
CA ILE A 433 24.80 9.75 -22.20
C ILE A 433 24.90 9.08 -23.57
N ARG A 434 24.23 7.94 -23.78
CA ARG A 434 24.21 7.23 -25.08
C ARG A 434 23.76 8.12 -26.23
N GLU A 435 22.65 8.81 -26.03
CA GLU A 435 22.09 9.71 -27.04
C GLU A 435 22.87 11.03 -27.12
N ARG A 436 22.76 11.69 -28.28
CA ARG A 436 23.33 13.04 -28.46
C ARG A 436 22.58 14.05 -27.58
N PRO A 437 23.21 15.16 -27.18
CA PRO A 437 22.49 16.25 -26.52
C PRO A 437 21.29 16.67 -27.36
N ALA A 438 20.09 16.76 -26.75
CA ALA A 438 18.86 16.97 -27.52
C ALA A 438 18.80 18.33 -28.23
N ARG A 439 19.55 19.32 -27.75
CA ARG A 439 19.71 20.66 -28.36
C ARG A 439 20.81 20.73 -29.42
N LEU A 440 21.45 19.60 -29.75
CA LEU A 440 22.35 19.51 -30.88
C LEU A 440 21.55 19.22 -32.16
N THR A 441 21.02 20.29 -32.77
CA THR A 441 20.26 20.21 -34.03
C THR A 441 21.15 20.50 -35.25
N PRO A 442 20.72 20.15 -36.47
CA PRO A 442 21.42 20.54 -37.69
C PRO A 442 21.64 22.06 -37.83
N GLU A 443 20.69 22.86 -37.40
CA GLU A 443 20.79 24.33 -37.42
C GLU A 443 21.88 24.85 -36.46
N VAL A 444 21.99 24.23 -35.27
CA VAL A 444 23.07 24.55 -34.32
C VAL A 444 24.42 24.14 -34.89
N LEU A 445 24.51 22.99 -35.57
CA LEU A 445 25.74 22.58 -36.26
C LEU A 445 26.16 23.61 -37.30
N GLU A 446 25.27 24.00 -38.20
CA GLU A 446 25.53 25.00 -39.23
C GLU A 446 25.97 26.34 -38.63
N ARG A 447 25.29 26.79 -37.57
CA ARG A 447 25.68 28.01 -36.86
C ARG A 447 27.07 27.90 -36.22
N MET A 448 27.39 26.76 -35.61
CA MET A 448 28.71 26.52 -35.02
C MET A 448 29.82 26.44 -36.08
N GLU A 449 29.54 25.91 -37.28
CA GLU A 449 30.51 25.86 -38.40
C GLU A 449 30.88 27.25 -38.93
N ARG A 450 29.91 28.19 -38.90
CA ARG A 450 30.06 29.56 -39.42
C ARG A 450 30.55 30.57 -38.37
N ALA A 451 30.35 30.30 -37.09
CA ALA A 451 30.60 31.28 -36.04
C ALA A 451 32.09 31.53 -35.78
N ALA A 452 32.43 32.82 -35.63
CA ALA A 452 33.77 33.27 -35.26
C ALA A 452 34.11 32.90 -33.81
N VAL A 453 33.12 32.99 -32.91
CA VAL A 453 33.24 32.56 -31.51
C VAL A 453 32.34 31.35 -31.26
N ARG A 454 32.89 30.33 -30.62
CA ARG A 454 32.22 29.05 -30.34
C ARG A 454 32.35 28.75 -28.86
N VAL A 455 31.21 28.58 -28.19
CA VAL A 455 31.13 28.24 -26.77
C VAL A 455 30.39 26.93 -26.64
N VAL A 456 30.87 26.02 -25.81
CA VAL A 456 30.17 24.78 -25.46
C VAL A 456 29.82 24.81 -23.98
N CYS A 457 28.54 24.80 -23.68
CA CYS A 457 28.01 24.68 -22.32
C CYS A 457 27.71 23.21 -22.04
N ILE A 458 28.49 22.56 -21.18
CA ILE A 458 28.35 21.13 -20.89
C ILE A 458 28.11 20.89 -19.40
N GLY A 459 27.12 20.08 -19.06
CA GLY A 459 26.76 19.88 -17.67
C GLY A 459 25.55 18.99 -17.46
N ASP A 460 24.98 19.14 -16.27
CA ASP A 460 23.77 18.46 -15.78
C ASP A 460 22.46 19.18 -16.16
N GLU A 461 21.38 18.95 -15.41
CA GLU A 461 20.07 19.58 -15.64
C GLU A 461 20.13 21.11 -15.58
N LEU A 462 21.03 21.69 -14.76
CA LEU A 462 21.11 23.14 -14.64
C LEU A 462 21.74 23.77 -15.89
N THR A 463 22.55 23.01 -16.63
CA THR A 463 23.04 23.41 -17.95
C THR A 463 21.98 23.22 -19.03
N TRP A 464 21.19 22.13 -18.94
CA TRP A 464 20.00 21.97 -19.79
C TRP A 464 19.05 23.17 -19.66
N SER A 465 18.88 23.68 -18.42
CA SER A 465 18.08 24.86 -18.08
C SER A 465 16.57 24.59 -18.23
N LEU A 466 15.80 25.50 -18.84
CA LEU A 466 14.36 25.42 -19.01
C LEU A 466 13.97 24.57 -20.23
N ASP A 467 12.77 23.99 -20.25
CA ASP A 467 12.31 23.19 -21.41
C ASP A 467 12.18 24.02 -22.69
N ASP A 468 11.79 25.30 -22.56
CA ASP A 468 11.84 26.26 -23.66
C ASP A 468 13.30 26.67 -23.92
N GLU A 469 13.78 26.35 -25.12
CA GLU A 469 15.15 26.64 -25.51
C GLU A 469 15.44 28.14 -25.57
N GLU A 470 14.50 28.96 -26.03
CA GLU A 470 14.70 30.41 -26.17
C GLU A 470 14.83 31.11 -24.80
N LEU A 471 14.29 30.47 -23.76
CA LEU A 471 14.38 30.95 -22.38
C LEU A 471 15.56 30.35 -21.61
N SER A 472 16.30 29.42 -22.21
CA SER A 472 17.44 28.78 -21.56
C SER A 472 18.66 29.71 -21.46
N TRP A 473 19.40 29.63 -20.36
CA TRP A 473 20.53 30.54 -20.16
C TRP A 473 21.64 30.39 -21.21
N PRO A 474 21.92 29.20 -21.81
CA PRO A 474 22.91 29.10 -22.89
C PRO A 474 22.46 29.79 -24.17
N TYR A 475 21.17 29.74 -24.49
CA TYR A 475 20.62 30.47 -25.64
C TYR A 475 20.65 31.98 -25.41
N LEU A 476 20.25 32.43 -24.22
CA LEU A 476 20.33 33.84 -23.83
C LEU A 476 21.77 34.35 -23.77
N LEU A 477 22.73 33.49 -23.39
CA LEU A 477 24.16 33.80 -23.47
C LEU A 477 24.59 33.99 -24.92
N GLN A 478 24.12 33.16 -25.86
CA GLN A 478 24.38 33.33 -27.28
C GLN A 478 23.89 34.69 -27.79
N GLN A 479 22.68 35.08 -27.43
CA GLN A 479 22.12 36.38 -27.83
C GLN A 479 22.99 37.54 -27.33
N ARG A 480 23.37 37.51 -26.04
CA ARG A 480 24.23 38.54 -25.44
C ARG A 480 25.62 38.60 -26.04
N LEU A 481 26.23 37.44 -26.32
CA LEU A 481 27.51 37.42 -27.04
C LEU A 481 27.31 37.92 -28.47
N GLY A 482 26.25 37.55 -29.17
CA GLY A 482 25.92 38.10 -30.49
C GLY A 482 25.84 39.62 -30.50
N GLU A 483 25.20 40.24 -29.50
CA GLU A 483 25.16 41.70 -29.32
C GLU A 483 26.55 42.30 -29.12
N ILE A 484 27.40 41.69 -28.29
CA ILE A 484 28.78 42.15 -28.02
C ILE A 484 29.65 42.07 -29.28
N TYR A 485 29.43 41.07 -30.14
CA TYR A 485 30.20 40.83 -31.37
C TYR A 485 29.56 41.42 -32.63
N GLY A 486 28.49 42.23 -32.50
CA GLY A 486 27.88 42.95 -33.61
C GLY A 486 27.05 42.10 -34.57
N GLY A 487 26.57 40.93 -34.13
CA GLY A 487 25.62 40.12 -34.91
C GLY A 487 25.37 38.71 -34.34
N PRO A 488 24.15 38.16 -34.47
CA PRO A 488 23.79 36.86 -33.92
C PRO A 488 24.52 35.66 -34.56
N GLU A 489 25.09 35.84 -35.76
CA GLU A 489 25.85 34.80 -36.46
C GLU A 489 27.33 34.75 -36.05
N LYS A 490 27.82 35.76 -35.32
CA LYS A 490 29.25 35.88 -34.95
C LYS A 490 29.62 34.99 -33.76
N ALA A 491 28.70 34.75 -32.85
CA ALA A 491 28.89 33.89 -31.68
C ALA A 491 27.87 32.76 -31.66
N ALA A 492 28.33 31.53 -31.54
CA ALA A 492 27.50 30.34 -31.39
C ALA A 492 27.74 29.69 -30.03
N VAL A 493 26.66 29.34 -29.35
CA VAL A 493 26.69 28.61 -28.08
C VAL A 493 25.96 27.29 -28.27
N LEU A 494 26.65 26.19 -27.99
CA LEU A 494 26.05 24.85 -27.93
C LEU A 494 25.61 24.55 -26.50
N ASN A 495 24.32 24.30 -26.29
CA ASN A 495 23.83 23.69 -25.07
C ASN A 495 24.00 22.16 -25.14
N ALA A 496 25.08 21.66 -24.56
CA ALA A 496 25.36 20.24 -24.40
C ALA A 496 24.95 19.72 -23.00
N GLY A 497 24.00 20.36 -22.32
CA GLY A 497 23.44 19.88 -21.06
C GLY A 497 22.70 18.56 -21.23
N ILE A 498 22.93 17.60 -20.32
CA ILE A 498 22.18 16.35 -20.26
C ILE A 498 21.75 16.17 -18.82
N ALA A 499 20.45 15.98 -18.60
CA ALA A 499 19.91 15.72 -17.27
C ALA A 499 20.61 14.53 -16.62
N PHE A 500 20.86 14.62 -15.32
CA PHE A 500 21.47 13.60 -14.49
C PHE A 500 22.94 13.28 -14.82
N CYS A 501 23.58 14.06 -15.69
CA CYS A 501 24.96 13.81 -16.14
C CYS A 501 25.99 14.22 -15.08
N THR A 502 26.76 13.26 -14.59
CA THR A 502 27.86 13.45 -13.63
C THR A 502 29.15 13.92 -14.32
N THR A 503 30.13 14.40 -13.56
CA THR A 503 31.45 14.78 -14.12
C THR A 503 32.13 13.58 -14.80
N ALA A 504 32.01 12.37 -14.22
CA ALA A 504 32.60 11.16 -14.79
C ALA A 504 32.01 10.85 -16.18
N GLN A 505 30.70 11.02 -16.35
CA GLN A 505 30.02 10.88 -17.64
C GLN A 505 30.40 12.02 -18.61
N GLY A 506 30.58 13.23 -18.09
CA GLY A 506 31.13 14.37 -18.83
C GLY A 506 32.47 14.06 -19.51
N VAL A 507 33.38 13.37 -18.80
CA VAL A 507 34.67 12.90 -19.35
C VAL A 507 34.46 11.92 -20.50
N VAL A 508 33.54 10.97 -20.36
CA VAL A 508 33.28 9.93 -21.37
C VAL A 508 32.74 10.54 -22.67
N ARG A 509 31.82 11.52 -22.57
CA ARG A 509 31.21 12.17 -23.74
C ARG A 509 31.99 13.37 -24.28
N PHE A 510 33.04 13.81 -23.59
CA PHE A 510 33.87 14.95 -24.00
C PHE A 510 34.37 14.86 -25.47
N PRO A 511 34.86 13.71 -25.97
CA PRO A 511 35.29 13.56 -27.36
C PRO A 511 34.17 13.70 -28.41
N ARG A 512 32.91 13.55 -28.01
CA ARG A 512 31.73 13.70 -28.87
C ARG A 512 31.15 15.11 -28.79
N ASP A 513 31.00 15.62 -27.57
CA ASP A 513 30.17 16.80 -27.29
C ASP A 513 30.97 18.10 -27.23
N VAL A 514 32.30 18.04 -27.13
CA VAL A 514 33.17 19.22 -27.01
C VAL A 514 34.20 19.26 -28.14
N VAL A 515 34.97 18.19 -28.31
CA VAL A 515 36.13 18.16 -29.24
C VAL A 515 35.77 18.51 -30.68
N PRO A 516 34.69 18.00 -31.30
CA PRO A 516 34.40 18.27 -32.71
C PRO A 516 34.13 19.75 -33.02
N PHE A 517 33.73 20.52 -32.01
CA PHE A 517 33.32 21.92 -32.16
C PHE A 517 34.49 22.90 -32.07
N GLN A 518 35.69 22.44 -31.69
CA GLN A 518 36.86 23.27 -31.44
C GLN A 518 36.49 24.58 -30.72
N PRO A 519 35.86 24.50 -29.53
CA PRO A 519 35.32 25.67 -28.88
C PRO A 519 36.45 26.59 -28.41
N HIS A 520 36.16 27.88 -28.36
CA HIS A 520 37.05 28.85 -27.72
C HIS A 520 36.88 28.81 -26.19
N LEU A 521 35.66 28.49 -25.74
CA LEU A 521 35.29 28.43 -24.33
C LEU A 521 34.42 27.20 -24.04
N VAL A 522 34.75 26.48 -22.97
CA VAL A 522 33.91 25.46 -22.36
C VAL A 522 33.36 25.97 -21.03
N VAL A 523 32.05 26.16 -20.94
CA VAL A 523 31.36 26.50 -19.68
C VAL A 523 30.82 25.20 -19.08
N PHE A 524 31.15 24.87 -17.84
CA PHE A 524 30.75 23.59 -17.27
C PHE A 524 30.36 23.62 -15.80
N SER A 525 29.41 22.75 -15.46
CA SER A 525 29.09 22.34 -14.09
C SER A 525 28.31 21.02 -14.11
N PHE A 526 28.71 20.09 -13.26
CA PHE A 526 28.02 18.81 -13.03
C PHE A 526 27.72 18.62 -11.53
N SER A 527 27.95 19.66 -10.72
CA SER A 527 27.98 19.55 -9.27
C SER A 527 26.62 19.20 -8.67
N LEU A 528 25.50 19.45 -9.37
CA LEU A 528 24.19 19.00 -8.90
C LEU A 528 24.05 17.48 -9.09
N ALA A 529 24.42 16.97 -10.26
CA ALA A 529 24.38 15.54 -10.54
C ALA A 529 25.39 14.74 -9.70
N ASP A 530 26.60 15.27 -9.49
CA ASP A 530 27.62 14.63 -8.64
C ASP A 530 27.17 14.57 -7.16
N ALA A 531 26.29 15.48 -6.75
CA ALA A 531 25.69 15.53 -5.42
C ALA A 531 24.42 14.67 -5.28
N ARG A 532 24.14 13.76 -6.23
CA ARG A 532 22.95 12.89 -6.16
C ARG A 532 23.00 11.99 -4.94
N LEU A 533 21.83 11.80 -4.33
CA LEU A 533 21.62 10.93 -3.20
C LEU A 533 20.88 9.66 -3.60
N TYR A 534 21.17 8.57 -2.90
CA TYR A 534 20.35 7.37 -2.87
C TYR A 534 19.86 7.08 -1.45
N TRP A 535 18.75 6.35 -1.35
CA TRP A 535 18.23 5.89 -0.06
C TRP A 535 18.95 4.62 0.41
N HIS A 536 19.72 4.74 1.49
CA HIS A 536 20.41 3.61 2.11
C HIS A 536 19.42 2.80 2.98
N ARG A 537 19.04 1.61 2.53
CA ARG A 537 17.97 0.82 3.15
C ARG A 537 18.29 0.37 4.58
N ASP A 538 19.52 -0.04 4.86
CA ASP A 538 19.87 -0.61 6.17
C ASP A 538 19.95 0.44 7.26
N GLU A 539 20.65 1.55 6.99
CA GLU A 539 20.77 2.71 7.88
C GLU A 539 19.56 3.66 7.86
N GLN A 540 18.60 3.44 6.95
CA GLN A 540 17.40 4.27 6.78
C GLN A 540 17.72 5.77 6.64
N CYS A 541 18.73 6.11 5.84
CA CYS A 541 19.17 7.49 5.63
C CYS A 541 19.54 7.76 4.17
N TRP A 542 19.62 9.04 3.81
CA TRP A 542 20.11 9.46 2.50
C TRP A 542 21.63 9.54 2.48
N ARG A 543 22.26 8.98 1.44
CA ARG A 543 23.72 9.03 1.24
C ARG A 543 24.07 9.46 -0.18
N PRO A 544 25.19 10.18 -0.38
CA PRO A 544 25.66 10.55 -1.71
C PRO A 544 26.10 9.31 -2.50
N GLU A 545 25.73 9.25 -3.78
CA GLU A 545 26.12 8.18 -4.70
C GLU A 545 27.63 8.17 -4.96
N HIS A 546 28.27 9.33 -4.85
CA HIS A 546 29.69 9.51 -5.13
C HIS A 546 30.45 10.02 -3.90
N THR A 547 31.62 9.43 -3.66
CA THR A 547 32.52 9.92 -2.61
C THR A 547 33.28 11.16 -3.09
N PRO A 548 33.77 12.02 -2.18
CA PRO A 548 34.61 13.16 -2.53
C PRO A 548 35.83 12.81 -3.38
N GLU A 549 36.45 11.66 -3.12
CA GLU A 549 37.63 11.18 -3.84
C GLU A 549 37.28 10.79 -5.28
N ALA A 550 36.13 10.11 -5.48
CA ALA A 550 35.65 9.75 -6.80
C ALA A 550 35.27 11.01 -7.62
N MET A 551 34.62 11.99 -6.98
CA MET A 551 34.30 13.29 -7.59
C MET A 551 35.58 14.03 -7.98
N MET A 552 36.57 14.13 -7.09
CA MET A 552 37.85 14.77 -7.37
C MET A 552 38.55 14.11 -8.57
N ALA A 553 38.66 12.78 -8.57
CA ALA A 553 39.31 12.06 -9.67
C ALA A 553 38.58 12.26 -11.01
N ALA A 554 37.26 12.38 -11.01
CA ALA A 554 36.49 12.68 -12.22
C ALA A 554 36.73 14.11 -12.70
N LEU A 555 36.73 15.10 -11.80
CA LEU A 555 37.00 16.51 -12.09
C LEU A 555 38.42 16.73 -12.59
N GLU A 556 39.42 16.07 -12.02
CA GLU A 556 40.81 16.13 -12.51
C GLU A 556 40.91 15.61 -13.95
N ARG A 557 40.27 14.46 -14.24
CA ARG A 557 40.20 13.93 -15.63
C ARG A 557 39.48 14.89 -16.57
N PHE A 558 38.41 15.54 -16.12
CA PHE A 558 37.70 16.52 -16.93
C PHE A 558 38.54 17.76 -17.20
N ALA A 559 39.22 18.28 -16.18
CA ALA A 559 40.14 19.40 -16.31
C ALA A 559 41.30 19.08 -17.25
N GLU A 560 41.84 17.85 -17.21
CA GLU A 560 42.80 17.37 -18.19
C GLU A 560 42.24 17.33 -19.61
N CYS A 561 41.01 16.85 -19.80
CA CYS A 561 40.35 16.86 -21.12
C CYS A 561 40.28 18.28 -21.68
N VAL A 562 39.88 19.26 -20.87
CA VAL A 562 39.85 20.69 -21.24
C VAL A 562 41.24 21.20 -21.57
N LYS A 563 42.25 20.96 -20.72
CA LYS A 563 43.62 21.45 -20.94
C LYS A 563 44.30 20.87 -22.17
N ARG A 564 43.89 19.67 -22.61
CA ARG A 564 44.36 19.07 -23.88
C ARG A 564 43.75 19.75 -25.12
N GLN A 565 42.68 20.52 -24.97
CA GLN A 565 42.11 21.31 -26.06
C GLN A 565 42.69 22.72 -26.06
N GLN A 566 42.74 23.35 -27.23
CA GLN A 566 43.09 24.77 -27.38
C GLN A 566 41.91 25.69 -27.02
N CYS A 567 41.29 25.45 -25.85
CA CYS A 567 40.13 26.20 -25.37
C CYS A 567 40.33 26.68 -23.94
N LYS A 568 39.66 27.78 -23.58
CA LYS A 568 39.53 28.21 -22.18
C LYS A 568 38.34 27.50 -21.55
N ALA A 569 38.29 27.49 -20.22
CA ALA A 569 37.13 26.96 -19.50
C ALA A 569 36.67 27.88 -18.38
N LEU A 570 35.39 27.78 -18.05
CA LEU A 570 34.74 28.48 -16.95
C LEU A 570 33.91 27.47 -16.16
N TYR A 571 34.27 27.26 -14.90
CA TYR A 571 33.42 26.54 -13.96
C TYR A 571 32.36 27.49 -13.39
N TRP A 572 31.19 26.96 -13.05
CA TRP A 572 30.17 27.73 -12.34
C TRP A 572 29.48 26.89 -11.25
N THR A 573 29.15 27.55 -10.14
CA THR A 573 28.47 26.89 -9.02
C THR A 573 26.98 26.69 -9.34
N PRO A 574 26.37 25.56 -9.00
CA PRO A 574 24.93 25.36 -9.06
C PRO A 574 24.12 26.45 -8.34
N ASN A 575 22.85 26.58 -8.73
CA ASN A 575 21.89 27.44 -8.04
C ASN A 575 21.72 27.03 -6.56
N PRO A 576 21.27 27.95 -5.68
CA PRO A 576 20.87 27.55 -4.34
C PRO A 576 19.69 26.59 -4.40
N ILE A 577 19.69 25.59 -3.51
CA ILE A 577 18.57 24.65 -3.38
C ILE A 577 17.67 25.03 -2.20
N PHE A 578 16.38 24.71 -2.31
CA PHE A 578 15.37 24.97 -1.29
C PHE A 578 14.64 23.68 -0.90
N PRO A 579 13.99 23.60 0.27
CA PRO A 579 13.08 22.51 0.57
C PRO A 579 11.97 22.47 -0.49
N GLN A 580 11.68 21.29 -1.06
CA GLN A 580 10.50 21.13 -1.92
C GLN A 580 9.22 21.42 -1.11
N GLU A 581 8.47 22.45 -1.50
CA GLU A 581 7.16 22.73 -0.90
C GLU A 581 6.12 21.79 -1.53
N GLU A 582 5.43 20.97 -0.74
CA GLU A 582 4.29 20.18 -1.24
C GLU A 582 3.23 21.14 -1.80
N PRO A 583 2.62 20.87 -2.97
CA PRO A 583 1.45 21.61 -3.39
C PRO A 583 0.33 21.40 -2.36
N PRO A 584 -0.46 22.44 -2.01
CA PRO A 584 -1.54 22.29 -1.04
C PRO A 584 -2.60 21.34 -1.61
N SER A 585 -2.60 20.09 -1.14
CA SER A 585 -3.67 19.15 -1.46
C SER A 585 -4.96 19.65 -0.79
N ARG A 586 -6.02 19.75 -1.60
CA ARG A 586 -7.34 20.29 -1.20
C ARG A 586 -8.15 19.35 -0.29
N GLU A 587 -7.54 18.31 0.26
CA GLU A 587 -8.19 17.33 1.12
C GLU A 587 -7.28 16.98 2.29
N ALA A 588 -7.22 17.86 3.29
CA ALA A 588 -6.64 17.54 4.59
C ALA A 588 -7.57 18.04 5.69
N SER A 589 -8.71 17.34 5.84
CA SER A 589 -9.46 17.35 7.08
C SER A 589 -8.66 16.62 8.15
N SER A 590 -8.20 17.41 9.14
CA SER A 590 -7.86 17.05 10.51
C SER A 590 -8.03 15.57 10.93
N SER A 591 -6.95 14.78 10.82
CA SER A 591 -6.60 13.73 11.79
C SER A 591 -5.26 13.09 11.45
N ALA A 592 -4.38 13.02 12.46
CA ALA A 592 -3.07 12.37 12.47
C ALA A 592 -1.96 13.03 11.63
N ALA A 593 -0.93 13.55 12.32
CA ALA A 593 0.35 13.88 11.73
C ALA A 593 0.93 12.63 11.03
N SER A 594 0.99 12.67 9.70
CA SER A 594 1.62 11.63 8.89
C SER A 594 3.14 11.58 9.17
N PRO A 595 3.80 10.40 9.17
CA PRO A 595 5.25 10.28 9.40
C PRO A 595 6.12 10.86 8.27
N THR A 596 5.52 11.40 7.21
CA THR A 596 6.20 11.81 5.97
C THR A 596 6.98 13.13 6.09
N GLY A 597 6.63 14.01 7.03
CA GLY A 597 7.31 15.30 7.19
C GLY A 597 8.79 15.21 7.59
N ARG A 598 9.19 14.16 8.34
CA ARG A 598 10.60 13.98 8.78
C ARG A 598 11.52 13.49 7.65
N SER A 599 10.98 12.81 6.65
CA SER A 599 11.76 12.25 5.53
C SER A 599 12.26 13.35 4.59
N HIS A 600 11.46 14.40 4.44
CA HIS A 600 11.72 15.48 3.49
C HIS A 600 12.79 16.46 3.97
N ASP A 601 12.70 16.88 5.24
CA ASP A 601 13.76 17.69 5.88
C ASP A 601 15.10 16.94 5.92
N ALA A 602 15.08 15.64 6.24
CA ALA A 602 16.28 14.81 6.26
C ALA A 602 16.93 14.68 4.87
N TRP A 603 16.12 14.51 3.82
CA TRP A 603 16.60 14.54 2.45
C TRP A 603 17.22 15.89 2.08
N PHE A 604 16.54 17.00 2.39
CA PHE A 604 17.00 18.34 2.05
C PHE A 604 18.35 18.67 2.71
N GLN A 605 18.51 18.35 4.00
CA GLN A 605 19.77 18.55 4.72
C GLN A 605 20.90 17.71 4.11
N ALA A 606 20.63 16.44 3.78
CA ALA A 606 21.60 15.58 3.11
C ALA A 606 21.97 16.12 1.71
N GLN A 607 20.99 16.62 0.96
CA GLN A 607 21.19 17.12 -0.41
C GLN A 607 21.99 18.42 -0.40
N SER A 608 21.72 19.31 0.56
CA SER A 608 22.49 20.53 0.76
C SER A 608 23.93 20.21 1.13
N ALA A 609 24.15 19.28 2.07
CA ALA A 609 25.48 18.87 2.46
C ALA A 609 26.28 18.23 1.32
N ALA A 610 25.63 17.37 0.52
CA ALA A 610 26.24 16.74 -0.66
C ALA A 610 26.59 17.77 -1.74
N LEU A 611 25.70 18.73 -2.00
CA LEU A 611 25.94 19.81 -2.97
C LEU A 611 27.09 20.70 -2.54
N ASP A 612 27.13 21.10 -1.26
CA ASP A 612 28.23 21.87 -0.71
C ASP A 612 29.56 21.13 -0.83
N GLN A 613 29.55 19.80 -0.64
CA GLN A 613 30.74 18.97 -0.81
C GLN A 613 31.18 18.91 -2.27
N ALA A 614 30.26 18.69 -3.22
CA ALA A 614 30.57 18.66 -4.65
C ALA A 614 31.14 20.01 -5.14
N VAL A 615 30.55 21.12 -4.69
CA VAL A 615 31.03 22.49 -5.01
C VAL A 615 32.42 22.73 -4.42
N ARG A 616 32.68 22.33 -3.17
CA ARG A 616 34.03 22.45 -2.56
C ARG A 616 35.09 21.68 -3.37
N VAL A 617 34.79 20.44 -3.73
CA VAL A 617 35.69 19.58 -4.52
C VAL A 617 35.93 20.20 -5.91
N ALA A 618 34.88 20.68 -6.58
CA ALA A 618 35.00 21.35 -7.87
C ALA A 618 35.84 22.64 -7.80
N HIS A 619 35.62 23.50 -6.80
CA HIS A 619 36.44 24.70 -6.59
C HIS A 619 37.91 24.37 -6.34
N GLN A 620 38.19 23.36 -5.50
CA GLN A 620 39.55 22.92 -5.22
C GLN A 620 40.24 22.44 -6.50
N CYS A 621 39.57 21.63 -7.32
CA CYS A 621 40.10 21.18 -8.61
C CYS A 621 40.30 22.36 -9.57
N CYS A 622 39.31 23.23 -9.73
CA CYS A 622 39.39 24.38 -10.64
C CYS A 622 40.52 25.33 -10.25
N SER A 623 40.70 25.61 -8.96
CA SER A 623 41.82 26.40 -8.45
C SER A 623 43.17 25.76 -8.78
N ARG A 624 43.29 24.43 -8.64
CA ARG A 624 44.53 23.68 -8.94
C ARG A 624 44.88 23.72 -10.43
N TYR A 625 43.88 23.67 -11.31
CA TYR A 625 44.08 23.70 -12.77
C TYR A 625 44.01 25.12 -13.37
N GLY A 626 43.87 26.17 -12.54
CA GLY A 626 43.76 27.56 -13.01
C GLY A 626 42.55 27.78 -13.91
N ILE A 627 41.41 27.19 -13.56
CA ILE A 627 40.13 27.38 -14.23
C ILE A 627 39.33 28.43 -13.42
N PRO A 628 38.93 29.56 -14.01
CA PRO A 628 38.11 30.56 -13.33
C PRO A 628 36.75 29.98 -12.95
N ALA A 629 36.21 30.45 -11.83
CA ALA A 629 34.93 30.02 -11.29
C ALA A 629 33.97 31.20 -11.16
N LEU A 630 32.74 31.05 -11.67
CA LEU A 630 31.64 31.97 -11.44
C LEU A 630 30.73 31.44 -10.33
N ASP A 631 30.70 32.14 -9.19
CA ASP A 631 29.81 31.82 -8.08
C ASP A 631 28.40 32.37 -8.34
N VAL A 632 27.62 31.61 -9.12
CA VAL A 632 26.21 31.91 -9.40
C VAL A 632 25.37 31.78 -8.13
N ARG A 633 25.70 30.85 -7.22
CA ARG A 633 24.94 30.63 -6.00
C ARG A 633 24.92 31.89 -5.13
N ALA A 634 26.10 32.46 -4.89
CA ALA A 634 26.22 33.70 -4.17
C ALA A 634 25.44 34.83 -4.85
N ARG A 635 25.47 34.93 -6.19
CA ARG A 635 24.72 35.94 -6.96
C ARG A 635 23.20 35.83 -6.79
N PHE A 636 22.65 34.62 -6.68
CA PHE A 636 21.24 34.42 -6.34
C PHE A 636 20.92 34.92 -4.92
N GLU A 637 21.84 34.71 -3.98
CA GLU A 637 21.64 34.98 -2.56
C GLU A 637 22.01 36.42 -2.13
N VAL A 638 22.57 37.27 -3.01
CA VAL A 638 23.00 38.64 -2.70
C VAL A 638 21.92 39.46 -1.97
N ASN A 639 20.66 39.31 -2.36
CA ASN A 639 19.51 40.03 -1.77
C ASN A 639 18.73 39.17 -0.76
N GLY A 640 19.37 38.14 -0.21
CA GLY A 640 18.81 37.17 0.73
C GLY A 640 17.96 36.07 0.08
N VAL A 641 17.72 35.01 0.85
CA VAL A 641 16.99 33.79 0.45
C VAL A 641 15.61 34.09 -0.16
N ARG A 642 14.87 35.06 0.39
CA ARG A 642 13.53 35.42 -0.11
C ARG A 642 13.57 35.99 -1.53
N SER A 643 14.63 36.71 -1.86
CA SER A 643 14.83 37.27 -3.20
C SER A 643 15.33 36.20 -4.17
N ALA A 644 16.25 35.34 -3.71
CA ALA A 644 16.73 34.19 -4.48
C ALA A 644 15.58 33.31 -4.98
N ARG A 645 14.60 33.01 -4.10
CA ARG A 645 13.39 32.24 -4.45
C ARG A 645 12.57 32.83 -5.60
N LYS A 646 12.59 34.15 -5.81
CA LYS A 646 11.87 34.78 -6.94
C LYS A 646 12.47 34.44 -8.30
N TRP A 647 13.72 33.99 -8.33
CA TRP A 647 14.45 33.60 -9.54
C TRP A 647 14.50 32.09 -9.74
N MET A 648 13.82 31.34 -8.86
CA MET A 648 13.73 29.89 -8.90
C MET A 648 12.36 29.46 -9.39
N GLY A 649 12.32 28.49 -10.30
CA GLY A 649 11.09 27.85 -10.78
C GLY A 649 10.76 26.58 -10.01
N SER A 650 11.75 25.96 -9.37
CA SER A 650 11.58 24.79 -8.52
C SER A 650 12.54 24.86 -7.33
N TRP A 651 12.63 23.75 -6.59
CA TRP A 651 13.56 23.63 -5.46
C TRP A 651 15.05 23.70 -5.86
N TYR A 652 15.40 23.54 -7.14
CA TYR A 652 16.79 23.57 -7.65
C TYR A 652 16.97 24.34 -8.96
N LEU A 653 15.92 24.41 -9.78
CA LEU A 653 15.98 25.01 -11.12
C LEU A 653 15.57 26.48 -11.06
N HIS A 654 16.29 27.31 -11.80
CA HIS A 654 15.93 28.71 -12.02
C HIS A 654 14.64 28.83 -12.84
N ASN A 655 13.97 29.98 -12.78
CA ASN A 655 12.90 30.35 -13.72
C ASN A 655 13.44 31.23 -14.85
N GLU A 656 12.56 31.77 -15.69
CA GLU A 656 12.90 32.68 -16.81
C GLU A 656 13.75 33.88 -16.36
N VAL A 657 13.39 34.51 -15.23
CA VAL A 657 14.13 35.66 -14.69
C VAL A 657 15.52 35.24 -14.21
N GLY A 658 15.61 34.12 -13.50
CA GLY A 658 16.89 33.55 -13.09
C GLY A 658 17.79 33.20 -14.27
N SER A 659 17.22 32.63 -15.33
CA SER A 659 17.93 32.31 -16.58
C SER A 659 18.54 33.54 -17.25
N ARG A 660 17.75 34.63 -17.38
CA ARG A 660 18.22 35.91 -17.93
C ARG A 660 19.35 36.52 -17.12
N ASN A 661 19.26 36.44 -15.79
CA ASN A 661 20.31 36.93 -14.89
C ASN A 661 21.58 36.11 -15.02
N MET A 662 21.47 34.77 -15.04
CA MET A 662 22.61 33.88 -15.27
C MET A 662 23.33 34.19 -16.57
N ALA A 663 22.60 34.31 -17.68
CA ALA A 663 23.17 34.65 -18.99
C ALA A 663 23.93 36.00 -18.97
N ALA A 664 23.40 37.00 -18.25
CA ALA A 664 24.08 38.30 -18.08
C ALA A 664 25.39 38.16 -17.30
N TRP A 665 25.38 37.40 -16.19
CA TRP A 665 26.57 37.16 -15.38
C TRP A 665 27.64 36.34 -16.11
N PHE A 666 27.23 35.35 -16.91
CA PHE A 666 28.14 34.61 -17.78
C PHE A 666 28.77 35.52 -18.82
N ALA A 667 27.99 36.33 -19.55
CA ALA A 667 28.52 37.25 -20.55
C ALA A 667 29.50 38.26 -19.93
N GLU A 668 29.16 38.84 -18.77
CA GLU A 668 30.03 39.75 -18.01
C GLU A 668 31.35 39.07 -17.64
N GLN A 669 31.29 37.85 -17.07
CA GLN A 669 32.48 37.09 -16.67
C GLN A 669 33.36 36.72 -17.86
N VAL A 670 32.75 36.30 -18.97
CA VAL A 670 33.44 35.90 -20.20
C VAL A 670 34.22 37.07 -20.79
N VAL A 671 33.63 38.27 -20.82
CA VAL A 671 34.30 39.49 -21.29
C VAL A 671 35.38 39.94 -20.30
N ARG A 672 35.07 39.99 -19.01
CA ARG A 672 35.98 40.48 -17.96
C ARG A 672 37.28 39.67 -17.87
N GLU A 673 37.19 38.36 -18.00
CA GLU A 673 38.33 37.43 -17.94
C GLU A 673 38.95 37.17 -19.34
N GLY A 674 38.41 37.80 -20.39
CA GLY A 674 38.86 37.61 -21.78
C GLY A 674 38.82 36.13 -22.21
N LEU A 675 37.77 35.39 -21.86
CA LEU A 675 37.70 33.94 -22.07
C LEU A 675 37.44 33.51 -23.52
N VAL A 676 37.13 34.48 -24.37
CA VAL A 676 36.90 34.33 -25.80
C VAL A 676 37.72 35.40 -26.54
N PRO A 677 38.04 35.20 -27.83
CA PRO A 677 38.77 36.20 -28.63
C PRO A 677 38.03 37.54 -28.62
N PRO A 678 38.69 38.69 -28.49
CA PRO A 678 38.02 39.99 -28.51
C PRO A 678 37.27 40.20 -29.84
N PRO A 679 36.17 40.98 -29.85
CA PRO A 679 35.49 41.35 -31.09
C PRO A 679 36.48 42.08 -32.02
N GLU A 680 36.46 41.74 -33.31
CA GLU A 680 37.25 42.46 -34.31
C GLU A 680 36.89 43.94 -34.27
N ALA A 681 37.89 44.81 -34.16
CA ALA A 681 37.67 46.25 -34.26
C ALA A 681 37.02 46.55 -35.61
N PRO A 682 36.04 47.47 -35.69
CA PRO A 682 35.50 47.88 -36.98
C PRO A 682 36.68 48.37 -37.83
N SER A 683 36.89 47.69 -38.96
CA SER A 683 37.80 48.14 -40.01
C SER A 683 37.53 49.63 -40.23
N ALA A 684 38.49 50.48 -39.85
CA ALA A 684 38.45 51.87 -40.21
C ALA A 684 38.35 51.90 -41.74
N ALA A 685 37.18 52.31 -42.24
CA ALA A 685 36.97 52.54 -43.65
C ALA A 685 38.09 53.48 -44.10
N VAL A 686 38.94 52.96 -44.99
CA VAL A 686 39.85 53.77 -45.78
C VAL A 686 38.96 54.69 -46.61
N GLU A 687 38.95 55.98 -46.26
CA GLU A 687 38.49 57.05 -47.16
C GLU A 687 39.42 57.17 -48.37
#